data_AF-A0A821UHJ8-F1
#
_entry.id   AF-A0A821UHJ8-F1
#
_cell.length_a   1.000
_cell.length_b   1.000
_cell.length_c   1.000
_cell.angle_alpha   90.00
_cell.angle_beta   90.00
_cell.angle_gamma   90.00
#
_symmetry.space_group_name_H-M   'P 1'
#
loop_
_entity.id
_entity.type
_entity.pdbx_description
1 polymer ?
#
loop_
_entity_poly.entity_id
_entity_poly.type
_entity_poly.pdbx_seq_one_letter_code
_entity_poly.pdbx_strand_id
1 'polypeptide(L)'
;MVLSLNTIDDFTTLVPHLIYFRAKLAEISFTVATKILFLRLPSNLRELSLSTWSIEYANGDLWKTVLSSKFSHLKHFHLIISLDQIPHNYVTASHADLDNIVKSFNQSKYFLDHHWNVLINVNEHDRLKLVLHTVPYPIENFQTTLYDIRRCTSSPLTIKSAYRYVSKLNLVLHNDLASLSNDNNEYRYFPNVEQFSLYSNLMNDCRQFQSIEYFKNLKNIVNLSNITLLNCPEDTRQYPIELINLLLNHIPKLKSLIVPYRLYTCLKTQSIYNLKSLTLIFTIYSSISPPATRMRHLLTSHQILTNELILELIQTSLSLYSELQTLTLIVRDLDSFDNQFSEWLKTKILIEKNILYDLLIMFINQTHITKFDILPNEILLEIFEYLPTVNIFETFFYLNQRYNRLLLSIRLRIDLLNISKQIFDYYNYFLFPIASQCIISLRCEDIFDRLIHHIHLSNFISLEYLTITNIKKSTLQYIIPHLKKFPNLIYLNLQISNELINNNELYFEESMPSIEKCILNFNKRIIIEGDHCYSNLKYLTINQYHINDLLSFLHIYTPQLHHLTITLNDDYNSIKLLPKIENKHNLETLIIKECRIPFDRIEQLILISLPYLKRLHINAIGIGYADGRQWERLLSTYFPCLIKFILHTTFPDIDASTPNLRTQLLKTFETKYFLSHDWYFAFLHHPSSPMIDLFSLPLPSNKIDVSLYNTYIEKTINNINIFENVNELTLYLRNSNENLKLPQSCFSNVKNLILISRFQHNERLPRMLLVDISHLVRFSNLESIEFIENNFPSSMLILLDYTTKLKSLSMSFFNLIQMTKTLSDQHVCQQLTKLIKHLKITSINDVNNYAMFERLPLVFSHLDSLSLSLMNPNDLYPLTILILQKMAPILKTLNLSIEEYIHEVNILKNFMSWLIGYLHSHDLEKVDVKQTDDEIYLCF
;
A
#
# COMPACT_ATOMS: atom_id res chain seq x y z
N MET A 1 -19.44 -30.20 3.04
CA MET A 1 -18.47 -29.55 2.14
C MET A 1 -18.86 -28.09 2.03
N VAL A 2 -18.07 -27.18 2.62
CA VAL A 2 -18.29 -25.72 2.54
C VAL A 2 -17.25 -25.21 1.54
N LEU A 3 -17.67 -24.89 0.32
CA LEU A 3 -16.79 -24.33 -0.71
C LEU A 3 -16.98 -22.81 -0.72
N SER A 4 -15.90 -22.05 -0.47
CA SER A 4 -15.87 -20.62 -0.80
C SER A 4 -15.56 -20.50 -2.30
N LEU A 5 -16.54 -20.07 -3.08
CA LEU A 5 -16.48 -20.03 -4.53
C LEU A 5 -15.71 -18.79 -5.01
N ASN A 6 -14.50 -18.98 -5.56
CA ASN A 6 -13.82 -17.96 -6.37
C ASN A 6 -13.78 -18.31 -7.87
N THR A 7 -14.20 -19.50 -8.29
CA THR A 7 -14.31 -19.89 -9.71
C THR A 7 -15.54 -20.79 -9.93
N ILE A 8 -16.37 -20.47 -10.94
CA ILE A 8 -17.72 -21.06 -11.14
C ILE A 8 -17.73 -22.19 -12.18
N ASP A 9 -16.66 -22.37 -12.96
CA ASP A 9 -16.65 -23.30 -14.08
C ASP A 9 -16.52 -24.79 -13.69
N ASP A 10 -15.97 -25.09 -12.51
CA ASP A 10 -15.81 -26.46 -12.02
C ASP A 10 -17.12 -27.15 -11.57
N PHE A 11 -18.24 -26.41 -11.48
CA PHE A 11 -19.47 -26.93 -10.86
C PHE A 11 -20.31 -27.83 -11.78
N THR A 12 -20.12 -27.75 -13.11
CA THR A 12 -21.03 -28.41 -14.09
C THR A 12 -20.75 -29.88 -14.33
N THR A 13 -19.54 -30.36 -14.05
CA THR A 13 -19.14 -31.75 -14.34
C THR A 13 -19.33 -32.70 -13.17
N LEU A 14 -19.60 -32.22 -11.94
CA LEU A 14 -19.32 -33.05 -10.76
C LEU A 14 -20.50 -33.65 -9.98
N VAL A 15 -21.76 -33.18 -10.03
CA VAL A 15 -22.79 -33.83 -9.17
C VAL A 15 -24.24 -33.75 -9.70
N PRO A 16 -24.69 -34.60 -10.64
CA PRO A 16 -26.12 -34.76 -10.98
C PRO A 16 -27.00 -35.26 -9.81
N HIS A 17 -26.38 -35.67 -8.70
CA HIS A 17 -27.04 -36.17 -7.49
C HIS A 17 -26.97 -35.20 -6.30
N LEU A 18 -26.75 -33.90 -6.54
CA LEU A 18 -26.68 -32.93 -5.45
C LEU A 18 -28.07 -32.75 -4.80
N ILE A 19 -28.23 -33.26 -3.58
CA ILE A 19 -29.47 -33.15 -2.82
C ILE A 19 -29.47 -31.92 -1.89
N TYR A 20 -28.30 -31.40 -1.53
CA TYR A 20 -28.09 -30.28 -0.61
C TYR A 20 -27.10 -29.26 -1.20
N PHE A 21 -27.44 -27.97 -1.17
CA PHE A 21 -26.53 -26.89 -1.60
C PHE A 21 -26.49 -25.74 -0.59
N ARG A 22 -25.28 -25.31 -0.21
CA ARG A 22 -25.06 -24.14 0.64
C ARG A 22 -24.04 -23.18 0.02
N ALA A 23 -24.39 -21.90 -0.11
CA ALA A 23 -23.48 -20.90 -0.67
C ALA A 23 -23.58 -19.52 0.00
N LYS A 24 -22.46 -18.79 -0.04
CA LYS A 24 -22.37 -17.37 0.32
C LYS A 24 -22.15 -16.56 -0.96
N LEU A 25 -23.14 -15.75 -1.34
CA LEU A 25 -23.15 -14.95 -2.57
C LEU A 25 -22.88 -13.48 -2.22
N ALA A 26 -21.62 -13.16 -1.96
CA ALA A 26 -21.17 -11.76 -1.86
C ALA A 26 -21.02 -11.20 -3.28
N GLU A 27 -21.52 -9.98 -3.52
CA GLU A 27 -21.29 -9.19 -4.75
C GLU A 27 -21.88 -9.73 -6.08
N ILE A 28 -22.60 -10.87 -6.07
CA ILE A 28 -23.28 -11.40 -7.27
C ILE A 28 -24.74 -10.96 -7.30
N SER A 29 -25.16 -10.23 -8.33
CA SER A 29 -26.55 -9.83 -8.55
C SER A 29 -27.49 -11.05 -8.72
N PHE A 30 -28.76 -10.92 -8.35
CA PHE A 30 -29.74 -12.01 -8.43
C PHE A 30 -29.89 -12.51 -9.88
N THR A 31 -29.84 -11.59 -10.86
CA THR A 31 -29.92 -11.93 -12.28
C THR A 31 -28.72 -12.76 -12.74
N VAL A 32 -27.51 -12.42 -12.30
CA VAL A 32 -26.28 -13.17 -12.62
C VAL A 32 -26.31 -14.54 -11.93
N ALA A 33 -26.66 -14.61 -10.64
CA ALA A 33 -26.80 -15.87 -9.93
C ALA A 33 -27.86 -16.78 -10.57
N THR A 34 -28.97 -16.23 -11.06
CA THR A 34 -29.99 -17.01 -11.77
C THR A 34 -29.41 -17.63 -13.05
N LYS A 35 -28.72 -16.83 -13.87
CA LYS A 35 -28.15 -17.28 -15.15
C LYS A 35 -27.01 -18.29 -14.98
N ILE A 36 -26.12 -18.03 -14.03
CA ILE A 36 -24.86 -18.76 -13.91
C ILE A 36 -24.95 -19.89 -12.88
N LEU A 37 -25.67 -19.70 -11.77
CA LEU A 37 -25.74 -20.67 -10.68
C LEU A 37 -27.05 -21.47 -10.67
N PHE A 38 -28.20 -20.81 -10.49
CA PHE A 38 -29.46 -21.52 -10.23
C PHE A 38 -29.95 -22.34 -11.42
N LEU A 39 -29.76 -21.88 -12.67
CA LEU A 39 -30.09 -22.67 -13.85
C LEU A 39 -29.24 -23.95 -13.98
N ARG A 40 -28.03 -23.97 -13.42
CA ARG A 40 -27.09 -25.09 -13.48
C ARG A 40 -27.26 -26.11 -12.34
N LEU A 41 -27.88 -25.73 -11.21
CA LEU A 41 -28.19 -26.66 -10.13
C LEU A 41 -29.21 -27.73 -10.56
N PRO A 42 -29.10 -28.98 -10.06
CA PRO A 42 -30.01 -30.04 -10.46
C PRO A 42 -31.41 -29.86 -9.84
N SER A 43 -32.44 -30.28 -10.57
CA SER A 43 -33.85 -30.10 -10.16
C SER A 43 -34.28 -30.99 -8.98
N ASN A 44 -33.49 -32.03 -8.66
CA ASN A 44 -33.72 -32.95 -7.54
C ASN A 44 -33.20 -32.43 -6.19
N LEU A 45 -32.73 -31.18 -6.14
CA LEU A 45 -32.27 -30.52 -4.91
C LEU A 45 -33.40 -30.52 -3.87
N ARG A 46 -33.14 -31.05 -2.67
CA ARG A 46 -34.09 -31.07 -1.55
C ARG A 46 -33.85 -29.95 -0.55
N GLU A 47 -32.62 -29.44 -0.47
CA GLU A 47 -32.25 -28.34 0.43
C GLU A 47 -31.36 -27.30 -0.24
N LEU A 48 -31.72 -26.03 -0.07
CA LEU A 48 -31.01 -24.87 -0.59
C LEU A 48 -30.82 -23.84 0.53
N SER A 49 -29.56 -23.58 0.92
CA SER A 49 -29.21 -22.58 1.94
C SER A 49 -28.28 -21.51 1.37
N LEU A 50 -28.70 -20.25 1.42
CA LEU A 50 -27.96 -19.13 0.83
C LEU A 50 -27.77 -18.01 1.85
N SER A 51 -26.60 -17.36 1.80
CA SER A 51 -26.37 -16.10 2.50
C SER A 51 -25.82 -15.04 1.55
N THR A 52 -26.41 -13.85 1.52
CA THR A 52 -26.03 -12.75 0.62
C THR A 52 -26.15 -11.40 1.33
N TRP A 53 -25.54 -10.37 0.76
CA TRP A 53 -25.68 -8.98 1.19
C TRP A 53 -26.37 -8.10 0.14
N SER A 54 -26.84 -8.68 -0.97
CA SER A 54 -27.54 -7.95 -2.03
C SER A 54 -29.05 -7.89 -1.76
N ILE A 55 -29.61 -6.68 -1.82
CA ILE A 55 -31.04 -6.44 -1.62
C ILE A 55 -31.90 -7.01 -2.77
N GLU A 56 -31.32 -7.28 -3.94
CA GLU A 56 -32.05 -7.88 -5.06
C GLU A 56 -32.62 -9.27 -4.73
N TYR A 57 -32.00 -9.97 -3.78
CA TYR A 57 -32.48 -11.27 -3.29
C TYR A 57 -33.70 -11.14 -2.37
N ALA A 58 -34.06 -9.92 -1.95
CA ALA A 58 -35.20 -9.63 -1.09
C ALA A 58 -36.50 -9.45 -1.87
N ASN A 59 -36.72 -10.23 -2.93
CA ASN A 59 -37.93 -10.18 -3.74
C ASN A 59 -38.57 -11.57 -3.86
N GLY A 60 -39.73 -11.74 -3.23
CA GLY A 60 -40.47 -13.00 -3.20
C GLY A 60 -40.94 -13.48 -4.57
N ASP A 61 -41.28 -12.58 -5.50
CA ASP A 61 -41.74 -12.95 -6.84
C ASP A 61 -40.60 -13.49 -7.71
N LEU A 62 -39.40 -12.91 -7.59
CA LEU A 62 -38.21 -13.43 -8.25
C LEU A 62 -37.86 -14.84 -7.76
N TRP A 63 -37.87 -15.04 -6.44
CA TRP A 63 -37.64 -16.36 -5.87
C TRP A 63 -38.73 -17.36 -6.22
N LYS A 64 -40.01 -16.96 -6.19
CA LYS A 64 -41.12 -17.80 -6.65
C LYS A 64 -40.86 -18.34 -8.05
N THR A 65 -40.44 -17.46 -8.96
CA THR A 65 -40.16 -17.81 -10.36
C THR A 65 -39.03 -18.85 -10.45
N VAL A 66 -37.92 -18.64 -9.75
CA VAL A 66 -36.78 -19.56 -9.76
C VAL A 66 -37.13 -20.89 -9.09
N LEU A 67 -37.74 -20.87 -7.91
CA LEU A 67 -38.01 -22.06 -7.11
C LEU A 67 -39.10 -22.93 -7.73
N SER A 68 -40.19 -22.34 -8.22
CA SER A 68 -41.27 -23.09 -8.87
C SER A 68 -40.89 -23.67 -10.23
N SER A 69 -40.03 -23.00 -11.00
CA SER A 69 -39.61 -23.48 -12.32
C SER A 69 -38.50 -24.53 -12.27
N LYS A 70 -37.59 -24.45 -11.28
CA LYS A 70 -36.36 -25.26 -11.27
C LYS A 70 -36.30 -26.31 -10.17
N PHE A 71 -36.86 -26.04 -8.98
CA PHE A 71 -36.64 -26.84 -7.79
C PHE A 71 -37.94 -27.45 -7.24
N SER A 72 -38.63 -28.24 -8.06
CA SER A 72 -39.91 -28.88 -7.70
C SER A 72 -39.83 -29.91 -6.57
N HIS A 73 -38.61 -30.29 -6.14
CA HIS A 73 -38.37 -31.23 -5.05
C HIS A 73 -37.79 -30.57 -3.79
N LEU A 74 -37.71 -29.24 -3.76
CA LEU A 74 -37.15 -28.50 -2.64
C LEU A 74 -38.07 -28.60 -1.42
N LYS A 75 -37.57 -29.24 -0.36
CA LYS A 75 -38.25 -29.35 0.93
C LYS A 75 -37.82 -28.23 1.88
N HIS A 76 -36.55 -27.85 1.80
CA HIS A 76 -35.93 -26.86 2.68
C HIS A 76 -35.27 -25.74 1.88
N PHE A 77 -35.63 -24.51 2.20
CA PHE A 77 -35.12 -23.28 1.65
C PHE A 77 -34.78 -22.30 2.77
N HIS A 78 -33.50 -21.94 2.86
CA HIS A 78 -33.00 -21.04 3.88
C HIS A 78 -32.23 -19.90 3.22
N LEU A 79 -32.74 -18.68 3.33
CA LEU A 79 -32.12 -17.50 2.75
C LEU A 79 -31.83 -16.46 3.83
N ILE A 80 -30.56 -16.09 3.95
CA ILE A 80 -30.09 -15.03 4.83
C ILE A 80 -29.66 -13.84 3.96
N ILE A 81 -30.28 -12.68 4.18
CA ILE A 81 -29.89 -11.41 3.56
C ILE A 81 -29.42 -10.48 4.67
N SER A 82 -28.12 -10.19 4.72
CA SER A 82 -27.59 -9.19 5.65
C SER A 82 -27.49 -7.84 4.95
N LEU A 83 -28.29 -6.87 5.37
CA LEU A 83 -28.32 -5.52 4.78
C LEU A 83 -27.25 -4.59 5.38
N ASP A 84 -26.43 -5.08 6.32
CA ASP A 84 -25.44 -4.29 7.06
C ASP A 84 -24.12 -4.03 6.32
N GLN A 85 -23.95 -4.67 5.17
CA GLN A 85 -22.75 -4.53 4.34
C GLN A 85 -23.00 -3.74 3.05
N ILE A 86 -24.21 -3.19 2.92
CA ILE A 86 -24.54 -2.26 1.85
C ILE A 86 -23.85 -0.92 2.19
N PRO A 87 -23.01 -0.35 1.30
CA PRO A 87 -22.35 0.93 1.54
C PRO A 87 -23.37 1.99 1.96
N HIS A 88 -23.06 2.80 2.97
CA HIS A 88 -23.96 3.82 3.56
C HIS A 88 -24.61 4.78 2.54
N ASN A 89 -24.10 4.84 1.31
CA ASN A 89 -24.59 5.66 0.22
C ASN A 89 -25.83 5.07 -0.48
N TYR A 90 -26.12 3.77 -0.27
CA TYR A 90 -27.31 3.08 -0.74
C TYR A 90 -28.30 2.84 0.42
N VAL A 91 -28.90 3.95 0.88
CA VAL A 91 -30.22 4.07 1.53
C VAL A 91 -30.46 3.29 2.83
N THR A 92 -30.88 4.03 3.87
CA THR A 92 -31.72 3.52 4.96
C THR A 92 -33.01 2.94 4.38
N ALA A 93 -33.10 1.61 4.20
CA ALA A 93 -34.35 0.97 3.78
C ALA A 93 -35.48 1.45 4.72
N SER A 94 -36.51 2.08 4.16
CA SER A 94 -37.60 2.60 4.97
C SER A 94 -38.40 1.44 5.56
N HIS A 95 -39.13 1.69 6.63
CA HIS A 95 -40.03 0.67 7.20
C HIS A 95 -41.06 0.16 6.17
N ALA A 96 -41.45 1.02 5.20
CA ALA A 96 -42.35 0.64 4.12
C ALA A 96 -41.71 -0.36 3.14
N ASP A 97 -40.41 -0.26 2.90
CA ASP A 97 -39.68 -1.19 2.01
C ASP A 97 -39.60 -2.59 2.63
N LEU A 98 -39.37 -2.68 3.94
CA LEU A 98 -39.39 -3.95 4.67
C LEU A 98 -40.78 -4.61 4.64
N ASP A 99 -41.85 -3.83 4.85
CA ASP A 99 -43.23 -4.34 4.76
C ASP A 99 -43.55 -4.84 3.35
N ASN A 100 -43.06 -4.18 2.30
CA ASN A 100 -43.22 -4.61 0.91
C ASN A 100 -42.44 -5.89 0.60
N ILE A 101 -41.21 -6.02 1.10
CA ILE A 101 -40.41 -7.25 0.99
C ILE A 101 -41.17 -8.42 1.63
N VAL A 102 -41.65 -8.26 2.86
CA VAL A 102 -42.42 -9.30 3.56
C VAL A 102 -43.70 -9.65 2.81
N LYS A 103 -44.43 -8.64 2.32
CA LYS A 103 -45.63 -8.86 1.51
C LYS A 103 -45.30 -9.66 0.24
N SER A 104 -44.18 -9.41 -0.43
CA SER A 104 -43.81 -10.14 -1.66
C SER A 104 -43.65 -11.65 -1.42
N PHE A 105 -43.11 -12.06 -0.28
CA PHE A 105 -43.01 -13.47 0.09
C PHE A 105 -44.34 -14.04 0.59
N ASN A 106 -45.07 -13.30 1.42
CA ASN A 106 -46.31 -13.79 2.06
C ASN A 106 -47.52 -13.81 1.14
N GLN A 107 -47.62 -12.91 0.15
CA GLN A 107 -48.72 -12.89 -0.82
C GLN A 107 -48.59 -14.00 -1.86
N SER A 108 -47.40 -14.58 -2.00
CA SER A 108 -47.17 -15.66 -2.93
C SER A 108 -47.74 -16.96 -2.37
N LYS A 109 -48.83 -17.44 -3.00
CA LYS A 109 -49.43 -18.76 -2.73
C LYS A 109 -48.39 -19.89 -2.70
N TYR A 110 -47.32 -19.79 -3.49
CA TYR A 110 -46.24 -20.77 -3.52
C TYR A 110 -45.54 -20.91 -2.16
N PHE A 111 -45.16 -19.81 -1.51
CA PHE A 111 -44.48 -19.86 -0.20
C PHE A 111 -45.44 -20.32 0.90
N LEU A 112 -46.71 -19.92 0.84
CA LEU A 112 -47.75 -20.37 1.76
C LEU A 112 -48.01 -21.88 1.67
N ASP A 113 -48.15 -22.41 0.46
CA ASP A 113 -48.41 -23.83 0.21
C ASP A 113 -47.22 -24.71 0.66
N HIS A 114 -46.00 -24.17 0.65
CA HIS A 114 -44.79 -24.87 1.13
C HIS A 114 -44.48 -24.61 2.61
N HIS A 115 -45.33 -23.85 3.32
CA HIS A 115 -45.13 -23.45 4.72
C HIS A 115 -43.81 -22.72 4.97
N TRP A 116 -43.36 -21.88 4.03
CA TRP A 116 -42.16 -21.07 4.18
C TRP A 116 -42.50 -19.73 4.81
N ASN A 117 -41.79 -19.39 5.89
CA ASN A 117 -42.04 -18.20 6.71
C ASN A 117 -40.84 -17.24 6.65
N VAL A 118 -41.15 -15.95 6.58
CA VAL A 118 -40.14 -14.88 6.61
C VAL A 118 -39.98 -14.36 8.03
N LEU A 119 -38.76 -14.40 8.56
CA LEU A 119 -38.39 -13.72 9.80
C LEU A 119 -37.50 -12.53 9.47
N ILE A 120 -37.85 -11.37 10.00
CA ILE A 120 -36.97 -10.20 9.99
C ILE A 120 -36.34 -10.09 11.37
N ASN A 121 -35.00 -10.08 11.41
CA ASN A 121 -34.24 -9.82 12.61
C ASN A 121 -33.55 -8.46 12.49
N VAL A 122 -33.75 -7.59 13.48
CA VAL A 122 -33.17 -6.24 13.52
C VAL A 122 -32.20 -6.19 14.70
N ASN A 123 -30.93 -5.85 14.47
CA ASN A 123 -29.92 -5.76 15.54
C ASN A 123 -29.55 -4.30 15.87
N GLU A 124 -28.98 -4.07 17.06
CA GLU A 124 -28.69 -2.80 17.74
C GLU A 124 -27.82 -1.77 16.98
N HIS A 125 -27.12 -2.15 15.92
CA HIS A 125 -26.30 -1.22 15.12
C HIS A 125 -27.03 -0.70 13.88
N ASP A 126 -28.37 -0.65 13.88
CA ASP A 126 -29.23 -0.40 12.71
C ASP A 126 -28.98 -1.39 11.56
N ARG A 127 -28.51 -2.58 11.91
CA ARG A 127 -28.15 -3.65 10.96
C ARG A 127 -29.34 -4.57 10.78
N LEU A 128 -30.03 -4.42 9.64
CA LEU A 128 -31.16 -5.25 9.26
C LEU A 128 -30.69 -6.59 8.68
N LYS A 129 -31.16 -7.71 9.24
CA LYS A 129 -30.91 -9.05 8.71
C LYS A 129 -32.24 -9.76 8.45
N LEU A 130 -32.54 -10.01 7.18
CA LEU A 130 -33.72 -10.75 6.77
C LEU A 130 -33.37 -12.24 6.66
N VAL A 131 -34.15 -13.10 7.31
CA VAL A 131 -33.95 -14.55 7.33
C VAL A 131 -35.26 -15.25 6.93
N LEU A 132 -35.28 -15.85 5.74
CA LEU A 132 -36.40 -16.65 5.26
C LEU A 132 -36.09 -18.14 5.47
N HIS A 133 -37.04 -18.88 6.03
CA HIS A 133 -36.88 -20.29 6.38
C HIS A 133 -38.18 -21.10 6.18
N THR A 134 -38.07 -22.42 6.07
CA THR A 134 -39.22 -23.35 5.89
C THR A 134 -39.71 -23.90 7.21
N VAL A 135 -41.00 -24.11 7.44
CA VAL A 135 -41.52 -24.75 8.67
C VAL A 135 -42.06 -26.16 8.38
N PRO A 136 -41.81 -27.16 9.26
CA PRO A 136 -40.98 -27.11 10.46
C PRO A 136 -39.50 -27.23 10.09
N TYR A 137 -38.72 -26.18 10.33
CA TYR A 137 -37.27 -26.32 10.36
C TYR A 137 -36.91 -26.92 11.71
N PRO A 138 -36.12 -28.00 11.80
CA PRO A 138 -35.47 -28.38 13.04
C PRO A 138 -34.44 -27.29 13.33
N ILE A 139 -34.86 -26.21 13.98
CA ILE A 139 -33.95 -25.20 14.50
C ILE A 139 -33.31 -25.82 15.75
N GLU A 140 -32.41 -26.78 15.54
CA GLU A 140 -31.62 -27.35 16.63
C GLU A 140 -30.74 -26.27 17.28
N ASN A 141 -30.40 -25.21 16.54
CA ASN A 141 -29.57 -24.10 17.00
C ASN A 141 -30.25 -22.75 16.70
N PHE A 142 -30.97 -22.17 17.67
CA PHE A 142 -31.50 -20.81 17.56
C PHE A 142 -30.59 -19.83 18.30
N GLN A 143 -30.05 -18.85 17.58
CA GLN A 143 -29.29 -17.75 18.16
C GLN A 143 -30.09 -16.46 18.03
N THR A 144 -30.43 -15.84 19.16
CA THR A 144 -31.16 -14.57 19.18
C THR A 144 -30.49 -13.61 20.16
N THR A 145 -30.32 -12.36 19.74
CA THR A 145 -30.09 -11.23 20.64
C THR A 145 -31.46 -10.78 21.14
N LEU A 146 -31.57 -10.40 22.42
CA LEU A 146 -32.87 -10.11 23.07
C LEU A 146 -33.36 -8.67 22.81
N TYR A 147 -33.21 -8.15 21.59
CA TYR A 147 -33.77 -6.86 21.20
C TYR A 147 -34.92 -7.02 20.21
N ASP A 148 -36.00 -6.31 20.52
CA ASP A 148 -37.02 -5.80 19.59
C ASP A 148 -37.25 -6.55 18.26
N ILE A 149 -37.72 -7.80 18.32
CA ILE A 149 -38.53 -8.37 17.22
C ILE A 149 -39.84 -7.57 17.18
N ARG A 150 -39.83 -6.39 16.56
CA ARG A 150 -40.99 -5.49 16.56
C ARG A 150 -42.12 -5.95 15.65
N ARG A 151 -41.89 -6.83 14.67
CA ARG A 151 -42.95 -7.22 13.71
C ARG A 151 -42.74 -8.64 13.18
N CYS A 152 -43.57 -9.56 13.63
CA CYS A 152 -43.81 -10.82 12.92
C CYS A 152 -45.24 -10.76 12.37
N THR A 153 -45.40 -10.92 11.05
CA THR A 153 -46.70 -10.76 10.37
C THR A 153 -47.51 -12.07 10.32
N SER A 154 -46.96 -13.18 10.81
CA SER A 154 -47.69 -14.44 10.95
C SER A 154 -48.55 -14.45 12.21
N SER A 155 -49.70 -15.14 12.17
CA SER A 155 -50.57 -15.29 13.33
C SER A 155 -49.79 -15.78 14.57
N PRO A 156 -50.11 -15.30 15.78
CA PRO A 156 -49.46 -15.71 17.04
C PRO A 156 -49.31 -17.22 17.26
N LEU A 157 -50.25 -18.00 16.72
CA LEU A 157 -50.29 -19.46 16.83
C LEU A 157 -49.16 -20.15 16.05
N THR A 158 -48.77 -19.59 14.90
CA THR A 158 -47.70 -20.12 14.02
C THR A 158 -46.29 -19.91 14.59
N ILE A 159 -46.10 -18.83 15.35
CA ILE A 159 -44.80 -18.52 15.97
C ILE A 159 -44.59 -19.39 17.21
N LYS A 160 -45.64 -19.58 18.02
CA LYS A 160 -45.61 -20.47 19.19
C LYS A 160 -45.30 -21.92 18.83
N SER A 161 -45.69 -22.39 17.64
CA SER A 161 -45.35 -23.75 17.19
C SER A 161 -43.90 -23.87 16.70
N ALA A 162 -43.34 -22.84 16.06
CA ALA A 162 -41.95 -22.86 15.59
C ALA A 162 -40.93 -22.93 16.72
N TYR A 163 -41.16 -22.20 17.83
CA TYR A 163 -40.22 -22.18 18.97
C TYR A 163 -40.28 -23.42 19.87
N ARG A 164 -41.29 -24.29 19.72
CA ARG A 164 -41.37 -25.56 20.47
C ARG A 164 -40.25 -26.54 20.13
N TYR A 165 -39.59 -26.39 18.97
CA TYR A 165 -38.54 -27.31 18.55
C TYR A 165 -37.12 -26.82 18.85
N VAL A 166 -36.98 -25.66 19.49
CA VAL A 166 -35.66 -25.11 19.82
C VAL A 166 -35.08 -25.86 21.02
N SER A 167 -34.12 -26.75 20.76
CA SER A 167 -33.38 -27.49 21.79
C SER A 167 -32.13 -26.77 22.28
N LYS A 168 -31.53 -25.89 21.47
CA LYS A 168 -30.42 -25.00 21.86
C LYS A 168 -30.74 -23.53 21.66
N LEU A 169 -30.50 -22.73 22.70
CA LEU A 169 -30.70 -21.28 22.71
C LEU A 169 -29.39 -20.56 23.06
N ASN A 170 -28.94 -19.66 22.20
CA ASN A 170 -27.82 -18.76 22.45
C ASN A 170 -28.34 -17.34 22.73
N LEU A 171 -27.96 -16.75 23.86
CA LEU A 171 -28.44 -15.46 24.34
C LEU A 171 -27.26 -14.52 24.64
N VAL A 172 -27.30 -13.29 24.13
CA VAL A 172 -26.28 -12.26 24.35
C VAL A 172 -26.80 -11.21 25.33
N LEU A 173 -26.05 -10.93 26.40
CA LEU A 173 -26.33 -9.90 27.40
C LEU A 173 -25.84 -8.52 26.92
N HIS A 174 -26.67 -7.51 27.12
CA HIS A 174 -26.42 -6.11 26.79
C HIS A 174 -26.87 -5.18 27.93
N ASN A 175 -26.48 -3.91 27.85
CA ASN A 175 -26.65 -2.93 28.92
C ASN A 175 -28.09 -2.40 29.08
N ASP A 176 -28.91 -2.38 28.02
CA ASP A 176 -30.24 -1.75 28.07
C ASP A 176 -31.36 -2.73 28.45
N LEU A 177 -31.64 -2.83 29.75
CA LEU A 177 -32.75 -3.60 30.32
C LEU A 177 -34.15 -3.02 30.02
N ALA A 178 -34.23 -1.74 29.65
CA ALA A 178 -35.49 -1.00 29.54
C ALA A 178 -36.45 -1.52 28.45
N SER A 179 -35.99 -2.40 27.55
CA SER A 179 -36.79 -2.96 26.44
C SER A 179 -37.55 -4.25 26.80
N LEU A 180 -37.30 -4.86 27.97
CA LEU A 180 -37.91 -6.14 28.36
C LEU A 180 -39.21 -6.00 29.18
N SER A 181 -39.45 -4.83 29.79
CA SER A 181 -40.59 -4.59 30.68
C SER A 181 -41.73 -3.85 29.96
N ASN A 182 -42.73 -4.58 29.44
CA ASN A 182 -44.04 -4.67 30.10
C ASN A 182 -45.25 -5.11 29.26
N ASP A 183 -45.32 -5.05 27.91
CA ASP A 183 -46.66 -5.25 27.29
C ASP A 183 -46.79 -6.31 26.16
N ASN A 184 -45.73 -6.99 25.68
CA ASN A 184 -45.86 -7.90 24.50
C ASN A 184 -45.09 -9.24 24.57
N ASN A 185 -44.69 -9.72 25.75
CA ASN A 185 -43.82 -10.90 25.89
C ASN A 185 -44.51 -12.28 25.73
N GLU A 186 -45.83 -12.34 25.49
CA GLU A 186 -46.55 -13.63 25.38
C GLU A 186 -46.10 -14.53 24.20
N TYR A 187 -45.29 -14.01 23.27
CA TYR A 187 -44.96 -14.68 22.01
C TYR A 187 -43.57 -15.36 21.97
N ARG A 188 -42.76 -15.28 23.04
CA ARG A 188 -41.36 -15.76 23.04
C ARG A 188 -41.06 -16.81 24.12
N TYR A 189 -41.98 -17.72 24.38
CA TYR A 189 -41.72 -18.82 25.31
C TYR A 189 -41.05 -20.01 24.59
N PHE A 190 -39.88 -20.42 25.07
CA PHE A 190 -39.10 -21.57 24.59
C PHE A 190 -39.21 -22.73 25.59
N PRO A 191 -40.19 -23.64 25.43
CA PRO A 191 -40.48 -24.67 26.43
C PRO A 191 -39.47 -25.81 26.48
N ASN A 192 -38.74 -26.07 25.39
CA ASN A 192 -37.97 -27.30 25.17
C ASN A 192 -36.45 -27.08 25.05
N VAL A 193 -35.94 -25.95 25.56
CA VAL A 193 -34.49 -25.67 25.54
C VAL A 193 -33.77 -26.62 26.49
N GLU A 194 -32.90 -27.46 25.93
CA GLU A 194 -32.03 -28.37 26.67
C GLU A 194 -30.61 -27.82 26.82
N GLN A 195 -30.16 -27.00 25.87
CA GLN A 195 -28.84 -26.36 25.87
C GLN A 195 -28.98 -24.84 25.85
N PHE A 196 -28.42 -24.17 26.85
CA PHE A 196 -28.50 -22.72 26.99
C PHE A 196 -27.10 -22.11 26.98
N SER A 197 -26.79 -21.27 26.00
CA SER A 197 -25.51 -20.56 25.95
C SER A 197 -25.69 -19.07 26.23
N LEU A 198 -24.87 -18.51 27.13
CA LEU A 198 -24.88 -17.12 27.55
C LEU A 198 -23.59 -16.43 27.07
N TYR A 199 -23.75 -15.37 26.28
CA TYR A 199 -22.68 -14.51 25.78
C TYR A 199 -22.81 -13.15 26.46
N SER A 200 -21.69 -12.50 26.81
CA SER A 200 -21.71 -11.18 27.45
C SER A 200 -21.09 -10.14 26.53
N ASN A 201 -21.85 -9.09 26.22
CA ASN A 201 -21.35 -7.92 25.49
C ASN A 201 -21.39 -6.64 26.37
N LEU A 202 -21.35 -6.82 27.69
CA LEU A 202 -21.38 -5.73 28.65
C LEU A 202 -20.10 -4.89 28.55
N MET A 203 -20.25 -3.57 28.45
CA MET A 203 -19.11 -2.64 28.48
C MET A 203 -18.50 -2.57 29.89
N ASN A 204 -17.17 -2.33 29.97
CA ASN A 204 -16.37 -2.41 31.21
C ASN A 204 -16.83 -1.50 32.38
N ASP A 205 -17.72 -0.54 32.15
CA ASP A 205 -18.14 0.47 33.15
C ASP A 205 -19.52 0.20 33.79
N CYS A 206 -20.17 -0.93 33.50
CA CYS A 206 -21.50 -1.24 34.02
C CYS A 206 -21.49 -1.74 35.47
N ARG A 207 -21.22 -0.85 36.42
CA ARG A 207 -21.27 -1.13 37.88
C ARG A 207 -22.68 -1.45 38.41
N GLN A 208 -23.73 -1.41 37.59
CA GLN A 208 -25.13 -1.60 38.01
C GLN A 208 -25.92 -2.52 37.07
N PHE A 209 -25.37 -3.69 36.70
CA PHE A 209 -26.17 -4.70 35.99
C PHE A 209 -27.22 -5.32 36.94
N GLN A 210 -28.52 -5.17 36.63
CA GLN A 210 -29.61 -5.67 37.49
C GLN A 210 -29.87 -7.16 37.27
N SER A 211 -28.97 -8.01 37.76
CA SER A 211 -29.01 -9.48 37.58
C SER A 211 -30.36 -10.12 37.92
N ILE A 212 -31.04 -9.64 38.97
CA ILE A 212 -32.32 -10.19 39.43
C ILE A 212 -33.45 -9.92 38.42
N GLU A 213 -33.50 -8.71 37.85
CA GLU A 213 -34.54 -8.32 36.91
C GLU A 213 -34.37 -9.06 35.58
N TYR A 214 -33.13 -9.14 35.10
CA TYR A 214 -32.78 -9.92 33.91
C TYR A 214 -33.17 -11.39 34.08
N PHE A 215 -32.92 -11.96 35.26
CA PHE A 215 -33.29 -13.33 35.59
C PHE A 215 -34.81 -13.57 35.62
N LYS A 216 -35.59 -12.62 36.16
CA LYS A 216 -37.06 -12.69 36.13
C LYS A 216 -37.59 -12.70 34.70
N ASN A 217 -37.05 -11.84 33.84
CA ASN A 217 -37.42 -11.79 32.42
C ASN A 217 -37.03 -13.08 31.70
N LEU A 218 -35.85 -13.63 32.00
CA LEU A 218 -35.39 -14.88 31.42
C LEU A 218 -36.32 -16.06 31.75
N LYS A 219 -36.81 -16.15 32.99
CA LYS A 219 -37.78 -17.18 33.41
C LYS A 219 -39.10 -17.14 32.62
N ASN A 220 -39.50 -15.96 32.17
CA ASN A 220 -40.71 -15.79 31.37
C ASN A 220 -40.50 -16.22 29.91
N ILE A 221 -39.24 -16.24 29.45
CA ILE A 221 -38.86 -16.54 28.06
C ILE A 221 -38.44 -18.01 27.92
N VAL A 222 -37.74 -18.58 28.89
CA VAL A 222 -37.15 -19.93 28.79
C VAL A 222 -37.62 -20.82 29.93
N ASN A 223 -38.04 -22.04 29.61
CA ASN A 223 -38.29 -23.06 30.64
C ASN A 223 -36.97 -23.59 31.20
N LEU A 224 -36.47 -22.98 32.26
CA LEU A 224 -35.21 -23.36 32.91
C LEU A 224 -35.19 -24.81 33.43
N SER A 225 -36.36 -25.43 33.64
CA SER A 225 -36.44 -26.81 34.15
C SER A 225 -35.99 -27.88 33.15
N ASN A 226 -35.85 -27.54 31.86
CA ASN A 226 -35.43 -28.47 30.82
C ASN A 226 -33.95 -28.34 30.43
N ILE A 227 -33.27 -27.29 30.89
CA ILE A 227 -31.86 -27.07 30.56
C ILE A 227 -31.00 -28.13 31.26
N THR A 228 -30.21 -28.85 30.46
CA THR A 228 -29.23 -29.85 30.91
C THR A 228 -27.80 -29.39 30.70
N LEU A 229 -27.55 -28.44 29.80
CA LEU A 229 -26.25 -27.84 29.53
C LEU A 229 -26.32 -26.31 29.60
N LEU A 230 -25.45 -25.70 30.41
CA LEU A 230 -25.21 -24.25 30.44
C LEU A 230 -23.83 -23.95 29.89
N ASN A 231 -23.72 -23.04 28.91
CA ASN A 231 -22.47 -22.72 28.23
C ASN A 231 -22.18 -21.21 28.23
N CYS A 232 -21.05 -20.80 28.79
CA CYS A 232 -20.53 -19.43 28.76
C CYS A 232 -19.18 -19.46 28.01
N PRO A 233 -19.17 -19.41 26.67
CA PRO A 233 -18.01 -19.83 25.88
C PRO A 233 -16.93 -18.77 25.63
N GLU A 234 -17.19 -17.50 25.97
CA GLU A 234 -16.30 -16.37 25.69
C GLU A 234 -15.59 -15.89 26.96
N ASP A 235 -14.34 -15.44 26.80
CA ASP A 235 -13.54 -14.85 27.87
C ASP A 235 -13.58 -13.30 27.80
N THR A 236 -14.43 -12.75 26.93
CA THR A 236 -14.63 -11.31 26.74
C THR A 236 -15.49 -10.71 27.85
N ARG A 237 -14.90 -9.73 28.55
CA ARG A 237 -15.45 -8.71 29.46
C ARG A 237 -16.69 -9.10 30.32
N GLN A 238 -16.42 -9.21 31.63
CA GLN A 238 -17.33 -9.25 32.78
C GLN A 238 -18.71 -9.88 32.53
N TYR A 239 -18.86 -11.18 32.82
CA TYR A 239 -20.18 -11.73 33.08
C TYR A 239 -20.70 -11.25 34.46
N PRO A 240 -22.00 -10.96 34.60
CA PRO A 240 -22.60 -10.69 35.90
C PRO A 240 -22.68 -12.01 36.69
N ILE A 241 -21.70 -12.22 37.57
CA ILE A 241 -21.55 -13.43 38.41
C ILE A 241 -22.83 -13.75 39.19
N GLU A 242 -23.54 -12.73 39.65
CA GLU A 242 -24.83 -12.88 40.32
C GLU A 242 -25.89 -13.53 39.43
N LEU A 243 -25.99 -13.16 38.15
CA LEU A 243 -26.91 -13.76 37.19
C LEU A 243 -26.56 -15.24 36.94
N ILE A 244 -25.28 -15.57 36.79
CA ILE A 244 -24.85 -16.97 36.60
C ILE A 244 -25.21 -17.79 37.84
N ASN A 245 -24.94 -17.29 39.05
CA ASN A 245 -25.34 -17.97 40.28
C ASN A 245 -26.87 -18.12 40.41
N LEU A 246 -27.65 -17.11 39.99
CA LEU A 246 -29.12 -17.20 39.93
C LEU A 246 -29.57 -18.30 38.96
N LEU A 247 -28.94 -18.42 37.79
CA LEU A 247 -29.24 -19.46 36.81
C LEU A 247 -28.92 -20.85 37.34
N LEU A 248 -27.71 -21.05 37.88
CA LEU A 248 -27.30 -22.34 38.44
C LEU A 248 -28.25 -22.82 39.54
N ASN A 249 -28.73 -21.92 40.41
CA ASN A 249 -29.67 -22.25 41.48
C ASN A 249 -31.09 -22.63 40.99
N HIS A 250 -31.42 -22.36 39.72
CA HIS A 250 -32.77 -22.53 39.20
C HIS A 250 -32.85 -23.42 37.95
N ILE A 251 -31.76 -24.09 37.59
CA ILE A 251 -31.73 -25.10 36.54
C ILE A 251 -31.59 -26.48 37.21
N PRO A 252 -32.69 -27.09 37.66
CA PRO A 252 -32.65 -28.31 38.49
C PRO A 252 -32.12 -29.55 37.73
N LYS A 253 -32.14 -29.53 36.39
CA LYS A 253 -31.66 -30.64 35.55
C LYS A 253 -30.26 -30.39 34.98
N LEU A 254 -29.53 -29.37 35.45
CA LEU A 254 -28.21 -29.04 34.93
C LEU A 254 -27.25 -30.22 35.17
N LYS A 255 -26.81 -30.84 34.08
CA LYS A 255 -25.83 -31.94 34.09
C LYS A 255 -24.45 -31.48 33.64
N SER A 256 -24.38 -30.45 32.81
CA SER A 256 -23.15 -30.00 32.17
C SER A 256 -22.99 -28.48 32.26
N LEU A 257 -21.79 -28.02 32.60
CA LEU A 257 -21.44 -26.58 32.63
C LEU A 257 -20.17 -26.34 31.84
N ILE A 258 -20.18 -25.36 30.93
CA ILE A 258 -18.99 -24.87 30.22
C ILE A 258 -18.79 -23.41 30.62
N VAL A 259 -17.67 -23.07 31.25
CA VAL A 259 -17.39 -21.69 31.72
C VAL A 259 -15.90 -21.35 31.64
N PRO A 260 -15.52 -20.08 31.51
CA PRO A 260 -14.13 -19.66 31.66
C PRO A 260 -13.68 -19.87 33.10
N TYR A 261 -12.42 -20.26 33.29
CA TYR A 261 -11.84 -20.57 34.61
C TYR A 261 -12.02 -19.40 35.60
N ARG A 262 -11.85 -18.17 35.13
CA ARG A 262 -12.03 -16.97 35.96
C ARG A 262 -13.44 -16.86 36.52
N LEU A 263 -14.47 -17.20 35.75
CA LEU A 263 -15.85 -17.19 36.25
C LEU A 263 -16.07 -18.30 37.27
N TYR A 264 -15.54 -19.50 37.01
CA TYR A 264 -15.65 -20.64 37.90
C TYR A 264 -15.20 -20.30 39.34
N THR A 265 -14.06 -19.61 39.49
CA THR A 265 -13.56 -19.19 40.81
C THR A 265 -14.49 -18.25 41.59
N CYS A 266 -15.46 -17.62 40.92
CA CYS A 266 -16.42 -16.71 41.53
C CYS A 266 -17.81 -17.33 41.74
N LEU A 267 -18.03 -18.58 41.33
CA LEU A 267 -19.31 -19.26 41.50
C LEU A 267 -19.48 -19.77 42.94
N LYS A 268 -20.72 -19.79 43.44
CA LYS A 268 -21.02 -20.42 44.72
C LYS A 268 -20.90 -21.93 44.58
N THR A 269 -20.04 -22.56 45.37
CA THR A 269 -19.77 -24.02 45.37
C THR A 269 -21.05 -24.85 45.51
N GLN A 270 -22.02 -24.36 46.29
CA GLN A 270 -23.33 -25.00 46.49
C GLN A 270 -24.15 -25.19 45.20
N SER A 271 -23.92 -24.35 44.19
CA SER A 271 -24.69 -24.35 42.96
C SER A 271 -24.18 -25.34 41.90
N ILE A 272 -23.08 -26.05 42.18
CA ILE A 272 -22.34 -26.88 41.20
C ILE A 272 -22.33 -28.37 41.60
N TYR A 273 -22.81 -28.73 42.81
CA TYR A 273 -22.67 -30.08 43.38
C TYR A 273 -23.24 -31.23 42.53
N ASN A 274 -24.25 -30.97 41.70
CA ASN A 274 -24.96 -32.01 40.95
C ASN A 274 -24.51 -32.12 39.47
N LEU A 275 -23.40 -31.48 39.09
CA LEU A 275 -22.90 -31.56 37.72
C LEU A 275 -22.28 -32.93 37.44
N LYS A 276 -22.68 -33.53 36.31
CA LYS A 276 -22.01 -34.71 35.74
C LYS A 276 -20.81 -34.33 34.89
N SER A 277 -20.80 -33.15 34.28
CA SER A 277 -19.71 -32.66 33.43
C SER A 277 -19.41 -31.18 33.67
N LEU A 278 -18.13 -30.84 33.78
CA LEU A 278 -17.63 -29.48 33.90
C LEU A 278 -16.55 -29.26 32.85
N THR A 279 -16.69 -28.23 32.03
CA THR A 279 -15.68 -27.79 31.07
C THR A 279 -15.17 -26.42 31.48
N LEU A 280 -13.88 -26.30 31.75
CA LEU A 280 -13.22 -25.05 32.10
C LEU A 280 -12.41 -24.54 30.90
N ILE A 281 -12.69 -23.31 30.49
CA ILE A 281 -11.96 -22.64 29.40
C ILE A 281 -10.90 -21.72 30.00
N PHE A 282 -9.64 -21.92 29.63
CA PHE A 282 -8.51 -21.06 29.95
C PHE A 282 -8.12 -20.30 28.69
N THR A 283 -8.31 -18.98 28.65
CA THR A 283 -7.78 -18.15 27.55
C THR A 283 -6.52 -17.46 28.05
N ILE A 284 -5.37 -17.81 27.47
CA ILE A 284 -4.11 -17.14 27.78
C ILE A 284 -3.96 -15.99 26.79
N TYR A 285 -4.31 -14.79 27.22
CA TYR A 285 -4.14 -13.60 26.39
C TYR A 285 -2.66 -13.32 26.15
N SER A 286 -2.14 -13.64 24.95
CA SER A 286 -0.92 -13.02 24.45
C SER A 286 -1.24 -11.54 24.19
N SER A 287 -0.76 -10.67 25.07
CA SER A 287 -1.33 -9.34 25.28
C SER A 287 -1.23 -8.39 24.08
N ILE A 288 -2.38 -7.97 23.55
CA ILE A 288 -2.58 -6.67 22.86
C ILE A 288 -3.12 -5.66 23.90
N SER A 289 -2.28 -4.69 24.28
CA SER A 289 -2.54 -3.47 25.09
C SER A 289 -2.61 -3.55 26.65
N PRO A 290 -2.26 -2.45 27.37
CA PRO A 290 -1.75 -2.46 28.75
C PRO A 290 -2.85 -2.18 29.79
N PRO A 291 -3.02 -3.03 30.82
CA PRO A 291 -2.27 -2.84 32.06
C PRO A 291 -1.90 -4.21 32.68
N ALA A 292 -0.75 -4.75 32.27
CA ALA A 292 -0.29 -6.07 32.70
C ALA A 292 0.94 -6.02 33.63
N THR A 293 1.19 -4.95 34.38
CA THR A 293 2.30 -4.96 35.35
C THR A 293 2.06 -5.93 36.51
N ARG A 294 0.80 -6.13 36.95
CA ARG A 294 0.50 -7.09 38.03
C ARG A 294 0.42 -8.55 37.55
N MET A 295 -0.08 -8.78 36.34
CA MET A 295 -0.21 -10.13 35.77
C MET A 295 1.13 -10.61 35.18
N ARG A 296 1.94 -9.72 34.59
CA ARG A 296 3.31 -10.05 34.17
C ARG A 296 4.20 -10.30 35.37
N HIS A 297 4.06 -9.55 36.47
CA HIS A 297 4.78 -9.88 37.72
C HIS A 297 4.31 -11.22 38.30
N LEU A 298 3.01 -11.55 38.29
CA LEU A 298 2.54 -12.89 38.66
C LEU A 298 3.10 -13.99 37.74
N LEU A 299 3.08 -13.78 36.42
CA LEU A 299 3.55 -14.74 35.41
C LEU A 299 5.09 -14.89 35.36
N THR A 300 5.86 -13.86 35.71
CA THR A 300 7.33 -13.90 35.70
C THR A 300 7.93 -14.15 37.09
N SER A 301 7.22 -13.87 38.19
CA SER A 301 7.77 -14.09 39.53
C SER A 301 7.33 -15.39 40.18
N HIS A 302 6.15 -15.97 39.91
CA HIS A 302 5.78 -17.32 40.37
C HIS A 302 4.96 -18.07 39.29
N GLN A 303 5.54 -19.13 38.74
CA GLN A 303 4.83 -20.28 38.16
C GLN A 303 3.88 -19.98 36.98
N ILE A 304 4.35 -20.32 35.76
CA ILE A 304 3.51 -20.88 34.69
C ILE A 304 2.50 -21.80 35.38
N LEU A 305 1.20 -21.54 35.19
CA LEU A 305 0.04 -22.40 35.52
C LEU A 305 0.52 -23.74 36.09
N THR A 306 0.86 -23.76 37.39
CA THR A 306 1.75 -24.82 37.86
C THR A 306 1.02 -26.13 37.75
N ASN A 307 1.79 -27.16 37.45
CA ASN A 307 1.42 -28.54 37.70
C ASN A 307 0.66 -28.71 39.03
N GLU A 308 1.03 -27.95 40.06
CA GLU A 308 0.33 -27.89 41.35
C GLU A 308 -1.05 -27.21 41.31
N LEU A 309 -1.28 -26.18 40.52
CA LEU A 309 -2.58 -25.49 40.44
C LEU A 309 -3.61 -26.31 39.65
N ILE A 310 -3.17 -27.02 38.61
CA ILE A 310 -4.02 -28.02 37.91
C ILE A 310 -4.31 -29.19 38.86
N LEU A 311 -3.31 -29.69 39.58
CA LEU A 311 -3.49 -30.74 40.58
C LEU A 311 -4.41 -30.29 41.73
N GLU A 312 -4.26 -29.08 42.25
CA GLU A 312 -5.12 -28.50 43.27
C GLU A 312 -6.54 -28.37 42.75
N LEU A 313 -6.75 -27.94 41.51
CA LEU A 313 -8.07 -27.89 40.87
C LEU A 313 -8.70 -29.26 40.72
N ILE A 314 -7.93 -30.25 40.29
CA ILE A 314 -8.39 -31.64 40.19
C ILE A 314 -8.72 -32.19 41.59
N GLN A 315 -7.88 -31.96 42.59
CA GLN A 315 -8.09 -32.46 43.96
C GLN A 315 -9.24 -31.75 44.68
N THR A 316 -9.38 -30.43 44.53
CA THR A 316 -10.52 -29.67 45.08
C THR A 316 -11.82 -30.04 44.39
N SER A 317 -11.83 -30.18 43.06
CA SER A 317 -13.03 -30.62 42.35
C SER A 317 -13.42 -32.07 42.69
N LEU A 318 -12.47 -32.99 42.80
CA LEU A 318 -12.74 -34.39 43.16
C LEU A 318 -13.23 -34.58 44.60
N SER A 319 -12.75 -33.75 45.54
CA SER A 319 -13.21 -33.82 46.95
C SER A 319 -14.55 -33.13 47.17
N LEU A 320 -14.87 -32.11 46.38
CA LEU A 320 -16.12 -31.36 46.49
C LEU A 320 -17.27 -32.00 45.68
N TYR A 321 -17.00 -32.67 44.55
CA TYR A 321 -18.05 -33.10 43.63
C TYR A 321 -18.10 -34.62 43.44
N SER A 322 -18.85 -35.32 44.31
CA SER A 322 -18.99 -36.78 44.23
C SER A 322 -19.71 -37.28 42.97
N GLU A 323 -20.43 -36.41 42.25
CA GLU A 323 -21.19 -36.77 41.04
C GLU A 323 -20.50 -36.35 39.71
N LEU A 324 -19.35 -35.68 39.76
CA LEU A 324 -18.65 -35.22 38.56
C LEU A 324 -18.01 -36.41 37.83
N GLN A 325 -18.53 -36.72 36.63
CA GLN A 325 -18.06 -37.82 35.79
C GLN A 325 -16.99 -37.36 34.79
N THR A 326 -17.06 -36.10 34.34
CA THR A 326 -16.15 -35.57 33.31
C THR A 326 -15.70 -34.16 33.64
N LEU A 327 -14.39 -33.95 33.72
CA LEU A 327 -13.77 -32.63 33.78
C LEU A 327 -12.98 -32.40 32.48
N THR A 328 -13.38 -31.41 31.70
CA THR A 328 -12.72 -31.04 30.44
C THR A 328 -12.00 -29.71 30.62
N LEU A 329 -10.71 -29.64 30.28
CA LEU A 329 -9.94 -28.39 30.31
C LEU A 329 -9.62 -27.98 28.88
N ILE A 330 -10.11 -26.81 28.46
CA ILE A 330 -9.86 -26.25 27.13
C ILE A 330 -8.93 -25.06 27.30
N VAL A 331 -7.72 -25.10 26.73
CA VAL A 331 -6.80 -23.96 26.75
C VAL A 331 -6.74 -23.35 25.35
N ARG A 332 -7.03 -22.05 25.24
CA ARG A 332 -7.02 -21.26 23.99
C ARG A 332 -5.81 -20.32 23.97
N ASP A 333 -5.21 -20.17 22.78
CA ASP A 333 -3.99 -19.42 22.46
C ASP A 333 -2.73 -19.90 23.19
N LEU A 334 -2.02 -20.85 22.57
CA LEU A 334 -0.85 -21.53 23.14
C LEU A 334 0.25 -21.75 22.10
N ASP A 335 1.10 -20.75 21.89
CA ASP A 335 2.22 -20.84 20.95
C ASP A 335 3.51 -21.47 21.57
N SER A 336 3.48 -21.99 22.80
CA SER A 336 4.70 -22.47 23.47
C SER A 336 4.51 -23.62 24.48
N PHE A 337 3.94 -24.75 24.05
CA PHE A 337 4.00 -26.00 24.83
C PHE A 337 4.95 -27.01 24.20
N ASP A 338 5.78 -27.65 25.01
CA ASP A 338 6.67 -28.73 24.58
C ASP A 338 6.06 -30.12 24.82
N ASN A 339 6.69 -31.15 24.23
CA ASN A 339 6.28 -32.55 24.40
C ASN A 339 6.48 -33.08 25.83
N GLN A 340 7.32 -32.44 26.67
CA GLN A 340 7.54 -32.87 28.07
C GLN A 340 6.30 -32.64 28.93
N PHE A 341 5.55 -31.55 28.71
CA PHE A 341 4.32 -31.30 29.48
C PHE A 341 3.21 -32.33 29.16
N SER A 342 3.05 -32.72 27.90
CA SER A 342 2.07 -33.75 27.51
C SER A 342 2.39 -35.11 28.13
N GLU A 343 3.67 -35.51 28.09
CA GLU A 343 4.15 -36.75 28.73
C GLU A 343 4.04 -36.70 30.26
N TRP A 344 4.33 -35.54 30.87
CA TRP A 344 4.13 -35.31 32.30
C TRP A 344 2.65 -35.44 32.71
N LEU A 345 1.72 -34.87 31.92
CA LEU A 345 0.28 -34.94 32.22
C LEU A 345 -0.23 -36.39 32.15
N LYS A 346 0.19 -37.15 31.12
CA LYS A 346 -0.16 -38.57 30.97
C LYS A 346 0.35 -39.41 32.13
N THR A 347 1.59 -39.17 32.58
CA THR A 347 2.22 -39.98 33.63
C THR A 347 1.65 -39.70 35.02
N LYS A 348 1.24 -38.46 35.33
CA LYS A 348 0.67 -38.11 36.65
C LYS A 348 -0.83 -38.41 36.79
N ILE A 349 -1.62 -38.24 35.73
CA ILE A 349 -3.08 -38.49 35.77
C ILE A 349 -3.38 -39.99 35.83
N LEU A 350 -2.54 -40.87 35.27
CA LEU A 350 -2.74 -42.32 35.34
C LEU A 350 -2.62 -42.92 36.75
N ILE A 351 -2.05 -42.18 37.71
CA ILE A 351 -1.66 -42.71 39.02
C ILE A 351 -2.79 -42.61 40.06
N GLU A 352 -3.84 -41.81 39.84
CA GLU A 352 -4.92 -41.62 40.82
C GLU A 352 -6.32 -41.87 40.23
N LYS A 353 -6.72 -43.15 40.26
CA LYS A 353 -8.05 -43.77 40.02
C LYS A 353 -8.58 -43.86 38.58
N ASN A 354 -9.22 -45.02 38.31
CA ASN A 354 -9.92 -45.42 37.08
C ASN A 354 -11.09 -44.48 36.71
N ILE A 355 -10.79 -43.29 36.21
CA ILE A 355 -11.74 -42.41 35.52
C ILE A 355 -11.16 -42.16 34.13
N LEU A 356 -11.92 -42.48 33.08
CA LEU A 356 -11.55 -42.25 31.69
C LEU A 356 -11.54 -40.73 31.43
N TYR A 357 -10.35 -40.14 31.31
CA TYR A 357 -10.18 -38.75 30.89
C TYR A 357 -10.00 -38.70 29.37
N ASP A 358 -11.01 -38.23 28.64
CA ASP A 358 -10.85 -37.84 27.24
C ASP A 358 -10.21 -36.45 27.18
N LEU A 359 -8.88 -36.42 27.26
CA LEU A 359 -8.10 -35.19 27.11
C LEU A 359 -7.88 -34.92 25.62
N LEU A 360 -8.77 -34.13 25.00
CA LEU A 360 -8.63 -33.74 23.59
C LEU A 360 -7.68 -32.54 23.46
N ILE A 361 -6.37 -32.80 23.30
CA ILE A 361 -5.40 -31.77 22.92
C ILE A 361 -5.28 -31.74 21.39
N MET A 362 -5.88 -30.75 20.73
CA MET A 362 -5.63 -30.49 19.30
C MET A 362 -4.33 -29.71 19.14
N PHE A 363 -3.22 -30.41 18.86
CA PHE A 363 -2.01 -29.78 18.32
C PHE A 363 -2.05 -29.80 16.80
N ILE A 364 -2.13 -28.63 16.17
CA ILE A 364 -1.78 -28.46 14.76
C ILE A 364 -0.36 -27.90 14.76
N ASN A 365 0.64 -28.76 14.51
CA ASN A 365 1.95 -28.40 13.92
C ASN A 365 2.82 -29.66 13.78
N GLN A 366 2.76 -30.34 12.63
CA GLN A 366 3.81 -31.26 12.21
C GLN A 366 4.87 -30.47 11.44
N THR A 367 6.04 -30.25 12.05
CA THR A 367 7.20 -29.69 11.36
C THR A 367 7.94 -30.81 10.61
N HIS A 368 7.85 -30.82 9.29
CA HIS A 368 8.74 -31.62 8.46
C HIS A 368 10.14 -31.01 8.52
N ILE A 369 11.11 -31.71 9.12
CA ILE A 369 12.52 -31.33 9.07
C ILE A 369 12.99 -31.42 7.62
N THR A 370 13.44 -30.30 7.07
CA THR A 370 13.97 -30.23 5.70
C THR A 370 15.48 -30.43 5.71
N LYS A 371 16.08 -30.89 4.61
CA LYS A 371 17.55 -30.95 4.49
C LYS A 371 18.23 -29.59 4.62
N PHE A 372 17.47 -28.50 4.47
CA PHE A 372 17.94 -27.13 4.63
C PHE A 372 18.38 -26.85 6.09
N ASP A 373 17.72 -27.50 7.07
CA ASP A 373 18.02 -27.36 8.49
C ASP A 373 19.41 -27.89 8.91
N ILE A 374 20.10 -28.60 8.00
CA ILE A 374 21.44 -29.16 8.23
C ILE A 374 22.55 -28.13 7.94
N LEU A 375 22.25 -27.05 7.19
CA LEU A 375 23.24 -26.03 6.85
C LEU A 375 23.82 -25.36 8.11
N PRO A 376 25.13 -25.04 8.17
CA PRO A 376 25.72 -24.26 9.26
C PRO A 376 25.11 -22.85 9.39
N ASN A 377 25.19 -22.25 10.58
CA ASN A 377 24.62 -20.92 10.82
C ASN A 377 25.24 -19.87 9.92
N GLU A 378 26.56 -19.97 9.69
CA GLU A 378 27.35 -19.05 8.88
C GLU A 378 26.85 -19.01 7.44
N ILE A 379 26.56 -20.20 6.87
CA ILE A 379 26.02 -20.32 5.52
C ILE A 379 24.61 -19.74 5.43
N LEU A 380 23.77 -19.95 6.45
CA LEU A 380 22.43 -19.38 6.50
C LEU A 380 22.46 -17.86 6.60
N LEU A 381 23.35 -17.31 7.43
CA LEU A 381 23.55 -15.86 7.56
C LEU A 381 24.05 -15.26 6.24
N GLU A 382 24.99 -15.91 5.57
CA GLU A 382 25.47 -15.50 4.25
C GLU A 382 24.33 -15.52 3.22
N ILE A 383 23.49 -16.57 3.20
CA ILE A 383 22.30 -16.63 2.32
C ILE A 383 21.34 -15.47 2.61
N PHE A 384 21.11 -15.15 3.88
CA PHE A 384 20.24 -14.05 4.29
C PHE A 384 20.76 -12.69 3.81
N GLU A 385 22.07 -12.48 3.66
CA GLU A 385 22.60 -11.22 3.12
C GLU A 385 22.22 -10.97 1.65
N TYR A 386 21.93 -12.02 0.87
CA TYR A 386 21.53 -11.91 -0.53
C TYR A 386 20.01 -11.76 -0.73
N LEU A 387 19.21 -11.89 0.32
CA LEU A 387 17.76 -11.86 0.24
C LEU A 387 17.20 -10.53 0.78
N PRO A 388 16.09 -10.02 0.22
CA PRO A 388 15.39 -8.90 0.83
C PRO A 388 14.91 -9.29 2.23
N THR A 389 15.09 -8.40 3.22
CA THR A 389 14.66 -8.63 4.61
C THR A 389 13.22 -9.12 4.69
N VAL A 390 12.36 -8.65 3.77
CA VAL A 390 10.96 -9.08 3.70
C VAL A 390 10.79 -10.55 3.45
N ASN A 391 11.44 -11.04 2.41
CA ASN A 391 11.34 -12.44 2.03
C ASN A 391 11.94 -13.33 3.11
N ILE A 392 12.98 -12.85 3.80
CA ILE A 392 13.61 -13.60 4.88
C ILE A 392 12.64 -13.82 6.04
N PHE A 393 12.00 -12.76 6.53
CA PHE A 393 11.09 -12.90 7.67
C PHE A 393 9.83 -13.70 7.27
N GLU A 394 9.21 -13.40 6.13
CA GLU A 394 8.02 -14.14 5.69
C GLU A 394 8.30 -15.63 5.47
N THR A 395 9.50 -15.98 4.98
CA THR A 395 9.85 -17.37 4.66
C THR A 395 10.39 -18.14 5.86
N PHE A 396 11.27 -17.54 6.66
CA PHE A 396 12.07 -18.26 7.67
C PHE A 396 11.66 -17.98 9.11
N PHE A 397 10.96 -16.87 9.37
CA PHE A 397 10.48 -16.56 10.72
C PHE A 397 9.30 -17.48 11.05
N TYR A 398 9.32 -18.06 12.25
CA TYR A 398 8.41 -19.12 12.73
C TYR A 398 8.61 -20.53 12.14
N LEU A 399 9.55 -20.74 11.22
CA LEU A 399 9.85 -22.11 10.77
C LEU A 399 10.43 -22.97 11.89
N ASN A 400 11.42 -22.46 12.62
CA ASN A 400 11.95 -23.07 13.83
C ASN A 400 12.72 -22.06 14.70
N GLN A 401 13.03 -22.45 15.93
CA GLN A 401 13.71 -21.58 16.89
C GLN A 401 15.13 -21.20 16.46
N ARG A 402 15.82 -22.06 15.71
CA ARG A 402 17.18 -21.79 15.22
C ARG A 402 17.15 -20.62 14.22
N TYR A 403 16.25 -20.65 13.24
CA TYR A 403 16.09 -19.54 12.30
C TYR A 403 15.65 -18.26 13.00
N ASN A 404 14.68 -18.32 13.91
CA ASN A 404 14.26 -17.13 14.66
C ASN A 404 15.43 -16.47 15.39
N ARG A 405 16.32 -17.26 16.04
CA ARG A 405 17.52 -16.73 16.69
C ARG A 405 18.51 -16.13 15.69
N LEU A 406 18.72 -16.78 14.54
CA LEU A 406 19.60 -16.27 13.49
C LEU A 406 19.08 -14.95 12.93
N LEU A 407 17.78 -14.87 12.64
CA LEU A 407 17.14 -13.66 12.12
C LEU A 407 17.18 -12.48 13.09
N LEU A 408 17.13 -12.75 14.40
CA LEU A 408 17.29 -11.73 15.43
C LEU A 408 18.76 -11.43 15.75
N SER A 409 19.72 -12.12 15.13
CA SER A 409 21.16 -11.84 15.28
C SER A 409 21.74 -11.04 14.10
N ILE A 410 21.03 -10.97 12.97
CA ILE A 410 21.48 -10.23 11.79
C ILE A 410 21.16 -8.74 11.89
N ARG A 411 21.99 -7.94 11.23
CA ARG A 411 21.79 -6.50 11.09
C ARG A 411 20.82 -6.22 9.96
N LEU A 412 19.59 -5.82 10.30
CA LEU A 412 18.50 -5.72 9.34
C LEU A 412 18.52 -4.40 8.57
N ARG A 413 18.30 -4.49 7.26
CA ARG A 413 18.09 -3.36 6.35
C ARG A 413 16.69 -3.46 5.77
N ILE A 414 15.79 -2.60 6.20
CA ILE A 414 14.38 -2.66 5.83
C ILE A 414 14.08 -1.52 4.86
N ASP A 415 13.64 -1.89 3.66
CA ASP A 415 13.10 -0.95 2.66
C ASP A 415 11.59 -1.16 2.56
N LEU A 416 10.83 -0.18 3.04
CA LEU A 416 9.37 -0.11 3.00
C LEU A 416 8.88 0.84 1.89
N LEU A 417 9.72 1.22 0.92
CA LEU A 417 9.20 1.95 -0.24
C LEU A 417 8.32 1.04 -1.09
N ASN A 418 7.21 1.58 -1.58
CA ASN A 418 6.28 0.90 -2.47
C ASN A 418 5.69 -0.43 -1.92
N ILE A 419 5.68 -0.65 -0.60
CA ILE A 419 5.04 -1.85 -0.03
C ILE A 419 3.55 -1.62 0.17
N SER A 420 2.77 -2.69 0.00
CA SER A 420 1.32 -2.64 0.25
C SER A 420 1.04 -2.40 1.74
N LYS A 421 -0.13 -1.82 2.04
CA LYS A 421 -0.58 -1.62 3.43
C LYS A 421 -0.58 -2.91 4.25
N GLN A 422 -0.97 -4.04 3.65
CA GLN A 422 -1.04 -5.32 4.35
C GLN A 422 0.35 -5.79 4.81
N ILE A 423 1.34 -5.70 3.93
CA ILE A 423 2.72 -6.04 4.26
C ILE A 423 3.22 -5.09 5.35
N PHE A 424 3.00 -3.78 5.17
CA PHE A 424 3.36 -2.79 6.18
C PHE A 424 2.75 -3.08 7.57
N ASP A 425 1.46 -3.41 7.62
CA ASP A 425 0.76 -3.73 8.88
C ASP A 425 1.39 -4.97 9.52
N TYR A 426 1.83 -5.96 8.73
CA TYR A 426 2.60 -7.11 9.24
C TYR A 426 3.92 -6.67 9.90
N TYR A 427 4.70 -5.79 9.26
CA TYR A 427 5.91 -5.21 9.88
C TYR A 427 5.61 -4.50 11.19
N ASN A 428 4.58 -3.66 11.15
CA ASN A 428 4.15 -2.81 12.25
C ASN A 428 3.78 -3.60 13.50
N TYR A 429 2.96 -4.65 13.33
CA TYR A 429 2.43 -5.41 14.45
C TYR A 429 3.30 -6.59 14.87
N PHE A 430 4.07 -7.19 13.96
CA PHE A 430 4.84 -8.40 14.26
C PHE A 430 6.35 -8.15 14.31
N LEU A 431 6.93 -7.54 13.27
CA LEU A 431 8.39 -7.47 13.18
C LEU A 431 9.00 -6.43 14.12
N PHE A 432 8.55 -5.18 14.04
CA PHE A 432 9.19 -4.08 14.77
C PHE A 432 9.19 -4.25 16.30
N PRO A 433 8.13 -4.78 16.93
CA PRO A 433 8.16 -5.07 18.37
C PRO A 433 9.26 -6.05 18.78
N ILE A 434 9.68 -6.95 17.90
CA ILE A 434 10.64 -8.03 18.19
C ILE A 434 12.06 -7.66 17.72
N ALA A 435 12.18 -7.07 16.54
CA ALA A 435 13.45 -6.88 15.84
C ALA A 435 13.94 -5.43 15.78
N SER A 436 13.23 -4.46 16.38
CA SER A 436 13.60 -3.03 16.35
C SER A 436 15.05 -2.74 16.72
N GLN A 437 15.58 -3.48 17.69
CA GLN A 437 16.96 -3.33 18.15
C GLN A 437 18.02 -3.82 17.13
N CYS A 438 17.62 -4.62 16.14
CA CYS A 438 18.53 -5.19 15.14
C CYS A 438 18.51 -4.40 13.81
N ILE A 439 17.58 -3.46 13.67
CA ILE A 439 17.41 -2.67 12.45
C ILE A 439 18.44 -1.55 12.41
N ILE A 440 19.33 -1.66 11.44
CA ILE A 440 20.41 -0.68 11.21
C ILE A 440 20.07 0.30 10.09
N SER A 441 19.19 -0.08 9.18
CA SER A 441 18.75 0.78 8.09
C SER A 441 17.24 0.67 7.92
N LEU A 442 16.58 1.83 7.89
CA LEU A 442 15.15 1.95 7.63
C LEU A 442 14.94 2.97 6.52
N ARG A 443 14.30 2.53 5.44
CA ARG A 443 13.84 3.38 4.35
C ARG A 443 12.32 3.23 4.23
N CYS A 444 11.59 4.33 4.19
CA CYS A 444 10.14 4.29 4.03
C CYS A 444 9.60 5.59 3.44
N GLU A 445 8.38 5.53 2.91
CA GLU A 445 7.58 6.71 2.59
C GLU A 445 6.90 7.25 3.86
N ASP A 446 6.09 8.30 3.72
CA ASP A 446 5.27 8.94 4.75
C ASP A 446 4.14 8.04 5.32
N ILE A 447 4.48 6.79 5.57
CA ILE A 447 3.77 5.84 6.41
C ILE A 447 4.08 6.12 7.88
N PHE A 448 4.92 7.12 8.17
CA PHE A 448 5.31 7.49 9.52
C PHE A 448 4.11 7.87 10.39
N ASP A 449 3.06 8.53 9.88
CA ASP A 449 1.84 8.75 10.68
C ASP A 449 1.28 7.44 11.27
N ARG A 450 1.41 6.31 10.54
CA ARG A 450 1.02 4.98 11.03
C ARG A 450 2.08 4.35 11.92
N LEU A 451 3.37 4.43 11.57
CA LEU A 451 4.48 3.92 12.40
C LEU A 451 4.51 4.61 13.77
N ILE A 452 4.32 5.93 13.79
CA ILE A 452 4.41 6.79 14.97
C ILE A 452 3.37 6.40 16.03
N HIS A 453 2.14 6.10 15.61
CA HIS A 453 1.08 5.74 16.54
C HIS A 453 1.27 4.34 17.15
N HIS A 454 2.08 3.49 16.53
CA HIS A 454 2.19 2.08 16.91
C HIS A 454 3.57 1.65 17.39
N ILE A 455 4.64 2.35 16.98
CA ILE A 455 6.02 2.01 17.30
C ILE A 455 6.69 3.21 17.93
N HIS A 456 7.20 2.99 19.13
CA HIS A 456 8.09 3.94 19.75
C HIS A 456 9.42 3.97 18.99
N LEU A 457 9.67 5.05 18.25
CA LEU A 457 10.93 5.27 17.52
C LEU A 457 12.17 5.11 18.40
N SER A 458 12.04 5.32 19.72
CA SER A 458 13.11 5.04 20.69
C SER A 458 13.58 3.59 20.73
N ASN A 459 12.84 2.64 20.14
CA ASN A 459 13.20 1.23 20.15
C ASN A 459 14.30 0.89 19.11
N PHE A 460 14.50 1.74 18.10
CA PHE A 460 15.50 1.51 17.05
C PHE A 460 16.89 2.02 17.48
N ILE A 461 17.40 1.50 18.60
CA ILE A 461 18.66 1.94 19.20
C ILE A 461 19.90 1.71 18.28
N SER A 462 19.82 0.74 17.38
CA SER A 462 20.90 0.39 16.45
C SER A 462 20.78 1.06 15.08
N LEU A 463 19.82 1.96 14.91
CA LEU A 463 19.56 2.59 13.62
C LEU A 463 20.72 3.51 13.24
N GLU A 464 21.35 3.21 12.11
CA GLU A 464 22.48 3.95 11.54
C GLU A 464 22.07 4.75 10.29
N TYR A 465 21.09 4.24 9.52
CA TYR A 465 20.65 4.84 8.27
C TYR A 465 19.14 5.03 8.27
N LEU A 466 18.68 6.27 8.21
CA LEU A 466 17.26 6.60 8.10
C LEU A 466 16.99 7.38 6.82
N THR A 467 16.09 6.86 5.99
CA THR A 467 15.56 7.57 4.83
C THR A 467 14.04 7.62 4.91
N ILE A 468 13.48 8.84 4.89
CA ILE A 468 12.04 9.05 4.85
C ILE A 468 11.74 9.98 3.68
N THR A 469 10.91 9.50 2.76
CA THR A 469 10.51 10.25 1.55
C THR A 469 9.04 10.61 1.59
N ASN A 470 8.66 11.64 0.83
CA ASN A 470 7.29 12.15 0.72
C ASN A 470 6.66 12.62 2.04
N ILE A 471 7.49 13.06 3.01
CA ILE A 471 7.08 13.39 4.38
C ILE A 471 6.05 14.54 4.37
N LYS A 472 4.94 14.39 5.10
CA LYS A 472 4.02 15.50 5.37
C LYS A 472 4.54 16.42 6.46
N LYS A 473 4.10 17.67 6.43
CA LYS A 473 4.49 18.70 7.42
C LYS A 473 4.25 18.24 8.88
N SER A 474 3.07 17.68 9.16
CA SER A 474 2.67 17.21 10.49
C SER A 474 3.62 16.13 11.00
N THR A 475 3.97 15.20 10.12
CA THR A 475 4.84 14.06 10.41
C THR A 475 6.27 14.51 10.66
N LEU A 476 6.76 15.50 9.91
CA LEU A 476 8.09 16.07 10.13
C LEU A 476 8.23 16.72 11.51
N GLN A 477 7.23 17.48 11.95
CA GLN A 477 7.20 18.08 13.30
C GLN A 477 7.26 17.02 14.41
N TYR A 478 6.76 15.82 14.13
CA TYR A 478 6.89 14.69 15.04
C TYR A 478 8.25 13.99 14.96
N ILE A 479 8.79 13.79 13.75
CA ILE A 479 10.05 13.07 13.54
C ILE A 479 11.22 13.81 14.19
N ILE A 480 11.31 15.14 14.00
CA ILE A 480 12.48 15.93 14.43
C ILE A 480 12.80 15.74 15.93
N PRO A 481 11.86 15.90 16.88
CA PRO A 481 12.11 15.66 18.30
C PRO A 481 12.56 14.23 18.65
N HIS A 482 12.29 13.25 17.79
CA HIS A 482 12.65 11.85 18.01
C HIS A 482 14.00 11.46 17.41
N LEU A 483 14.54 12.23 16.46
CA LEU A 483 15.82 11.91 15.83
C LEU A 483 16.98 11.81 16.82
N LYS A 484 16.95 12.61 17.89
CA LYS A 484 17.93 12.55 18.99
C LYS A 484 17.97 11.21 19.73
N LYS A 485 16.92 10.40 19.62
CA LYS A 485 16.81 9.10 20.30
C LYS A 485 17.55 8.00 19.55
N PHE A 486 18.13 8.29 18.38
CA PHE A 486 18.93 7.37 17.59
C PHE A 486 20.43 7.64 17.83
N PRO A 487 21.05 7.04 18.86
CA PRO A 487 22.43 7.36 19.24
C PRO A 487 23.44 7.03 18.13
N ASN A 488 23.13 6.04 17.31
CA ASN A 488 24.02 5.51 16.27
C ASN A 488 23.71 6.06 14.86
N LEU A 489 22.84 7.06 14.73
CA LEU A 489 22.42 7.55 13.41
C LEU A 489 23.56 8.29 12.70
N ILE A 490 24.09 7.67 11.64
CA ILE A 490 25.21 8.18 10.83
C ILE A 490 24.69 8.86 9.56
N TYR A 491 23.59 8.36 9.01
CA TYR A 491 22.98 8.84 7.77
C TYR A 491 21.52 9.19 7.96
N LEU A 492 21.15 10.42 7.57
CA LEU A 492 19.78 10.92 7.58
C LEU A 492 19.41 11.48 6.21
N ASN A 493 18.28 11.05 5.66
CA ASN A 493 17.70 11.60 4.43
C ASN A 493 16.21 11.85 4.63
N LEU A 494 15.80 13.11 4.68
CA LEU A 494 14.41 13.54 4.83
C LEU A 494 13.98 14.32 3.60
N GLN A 495 12.90 13.88 2.96
CA GLN A 495 12.35 14.52 1.76
C GLN A 495 10.86 14.78 1.95
N ILE A 496 10.44 16.04 1.92
CA ILE A 496 9.03 16.43 2.04
C ILE A 496 8.30 16.21 0.71
N SER A 497 7.01 15.92 0.77
CA SER A 497 6.14 15.87 -0.43
C SER A 497 6.12 17.23 -1.17
N ASN A 498 5.86 17.24 -2.48
CA ASN A 498 5.78 18.50 -3.25
C ASN A 498 4.57 19.40 -2.89
N GLU A 499 3.86 19.11 -1.80
CA GLU A 499 2.73 19.93 -1.37
C GLU A 499 3.22 21.35 -1.03
N LEU A 500 2.55 22.36 -1.62
CA LEU A 500 2.80 23.78 -1.43
C LEU A 500 2.42 24.17 0.00
N ILE A 501 3.32 23.92 0.95
CA ILE A 501 3.08 24.25 2.34
C ILE A 501 3.50 25.71 2.55
N ASN A 502 2.52 26.59 2.77
CA ASN A 502 2.72 27.99 3.13
C ASN A 502 3.76 28.15 4.28
N ASN A 503 4.54 29.23 4.14
CA ASN A 503 5.63 29.79 4.97
C ASN A 503 5.67 29.36 6.46
N ASN A 504 6.21 28.17 6.74
CA ASN A 504 6.66 27.86 8.10
C ASN A 504 8.10 27.39 8.04
N GLU A 505 8.91 27.96 8.91
CA GLU A 505 10.29 27.59 9.21
C GLU A 505 10.33 26.23 9.92
N LEU A 506 11.40 25.48 9.73
CA LEU A 506 11.64 24.20 10.40
C LEU A 506 12.84 24.35 11.34
N TYR A 507 12.62 24.11 12.63
CA TYR A 507 13.65 24.25 13.67
C TYR A 507 14.28 22.88 13.99
N PHE A 508 15.61 22.83 13.95
CA PHE A 508 16.41 21.70 14.44
C PHE A 508 17.15 22.10 15.72
N GLU A 509 16.47 21.98 16.87
CA GLU A 509 16.93 22.55 18.15
C GLU A 509 17.99 21.69 18.89
N GLU A 510 18.14 20.40 18.57
CA GLU A 510 18.97 19.48 19.37
C GLU A 510 20.06 18.78 18.54
N SER A 511 21.23 18.60 19.14
CA SER A 511 22.38 17.97 18.46
C SER A 511 22.14 16.50 18.15
N MET A 512 22.60 16.10 16.97
CA MET A 512 22.71 14.71 16.54
C MET A 512 24.19 14.40 16.32
N PRO A 513 24.94 14.14 17.39
CA PRO A 513 26.41 14.15 17.35
C PRO A 513 26.99 13.05 16.46
N SER A 514 26.28 11.96 16.18
CA SER A 514 26.75 10.84 15.36
C SER A 514 26.56 11.02 13.85
N ILE A 515 25.77 12.01 13.40
CA ILE A 515 25.44 12.15 11.98
C ILE A 515 26.68 12.59 11.20
N GLU A 516 27.06 11.79 10.21
CA GLU A 516 28.13 12.11 9.26
C GLU A 516 27.59 12.61 7.92
N LYS A 517 26.40 12.15 7.50
CA LYS A 517 25.76 12.55 6.25
C LYS A 517 24.28 12.87 6.44
N CYS A 518 23.89 14.07 6.03
CA CYS A 518 22.54 14.56 6.15
C CYS A 518 22.03 15.11 4.81
N ILE A 519 20.82 14.71 4.41
CA ILE A 519 20.12 15.21 3.23
C ILE A 519 18.74 15.69 3.68
N LEU A 520 18.53 17.00 3.57
CA LEU A 520 17.29 17.68 3.93
C LEU A 520 16.73 18.35 2.67
N ASN A 521 15.86 17.62 1.97
CA ASN A 521 15.19 18.13 0.78
C ASN A 521 13.81 18.69 1.17
N PHE A 522 13.81 19.95 1.57
CA PHE A 522 12.61 20.67 1.97
C PHE A 522 12.38 21.86 1.03
N ASN A 523 11.12 22.07 0.64
CA ASN A 523 10.69 23.29 -0.07
C ASN A 523 10.44 24.45 0.92
N LYS A 524 11.23 24.52 2.00
CA LYS A 524 11.06 25.45 3.13
C LYS A 524 12.39 25.89 3.69
N ARG A 525 12.38 27.09 4.29
CA ARG A 525 13.47 27.60 5.11
C ARG A 525 13.72 26.67 6.30
N ILE A 526 14.94 26.15 6.38
CA ILE A 526 15.44 25.42 7.54
C ILE A 526 16.14 26.42 8.45
N ILE A 527 15.73 26.47 9.70
CA ILE A 527 16.43 27.21 10.74
C ILE A 527 17.09 26.20 11.67
N ILE A 528 18.39 26.36 11.87
CA ILE A 528 19.16 25.54 12.79
C ILE A 528 19.51 26.46 13.95
N GLU A 529 18.75 26.32 15.03
CA GLU A 529 18.90 27.10 16.26
C GLU A 529 19.51 26.20 17.36
N GLY A 530 20.29 26.80 18.26
CA GLY A 530 20.87 26.12 19.42
C GLY A 530 22.37 26.36 19.57
N ASP A 531 22.94 25.94 20.69
CA ASP A 531 24.39 26.07 20.98
C ASP A 531 25.18 24.81 20.59
N HIS A 532 24.54 23.84 19.94
CA HIS A 532 25.11 22.51 19.79
C HIS A 532 25.74 22.26 18.42
N CYS A 533 27.01 21.85 18.41
CA CYS A 533 27.75 21.54 17.19
C CYS A 533 27.38 20.16 16.62
N TYR A 534 27.14 20.08 15.32
CA TYR A 534 27.15 18.84 14.52
C TYR A 534 28.60 18.49 14.14
N SER A 535 29.41 18.19 15.16
CA SER A 535 30.86 18.07 15.03
C SER A 535 31.31 17.00 14.04
N ASN A 536 30.54 15.92 13.85
CA ASN A 536 30.90 14.81 12.95
C ASN A 536 30.32 14.94 11.53
N LEU A 537 29.54 15.98 11.24
CA LEU A 537 28.87 16.13 9.95
C LEU A 537 29.88 16.44 8.85
N LYS A 538 30.07 15.49 7.92
CA LYS A 538 31.01 15.59 6.78
C LYS A 538 30.31 15.92 5.47
N TYR A 539 29.06 15.48 5.30
CA TYR A 539 28.28 15.66 4.08
C TYR A 539 26.90 16.25 4.38
N LEU A 540 26.58 17.36 3.75
CA LEU A 540 25.29 18.02 3.92
C LEU A 540 24.68 18.37 2.56
N THR A 541 23.41 18.03 2.38
CA THR A 541 22.58 18.53 1.28
C THR A 541 21.35 19.20 1.87
N ILE A 542 21.17 20.51 1.64
CA ILE A 542 20.01 21.27 2.12
C ILE A 542 19.39 22.02 0.95
N ASN A 543 18.08 21.94 0.79
CA ASN A 543 17.38 22.80 -0.15
C ASN A 543 16.85 24.07 0.56
N GLN A 544 16.86 25.19 -0.16
CA GLN A 544 16.31 26.49 0.24
C GLN A 544 16.86 27.04 1.58
N TYR A 545 18.07 27.60 1.52
CA TYR A 545 18.73 28.22 2.67
C TYR A 545 19.01 29.70 2.41
N HIS A 546 18.89 30.55 3.43
CA HIS A 546 19.33 31.94 3.35
C HIS A 546 20.83 32.04 3.56
N ILE A 547 21.47 32.92 2.81
CA ILE A 547 22.92 33.15 2.89
C ILE A 547 23.37 33.59 4.29
N ASN A 548 22.57 34.42 4.96
CA ASN A 548 22.92 34.95 6.30
C ASN A 548 22.97 33.82 7.35
N ASP A 549 22.04 32.88 7.26
CA ASP A 549 21.99 31.72 8.16
C ASP A 549 23.11 30.74 7.82
N LEU A 550 23.55 30.68 6.55
CA LEU A 550 24.57 29.71 6.11
C LEU A 550 25.91 29.96 6.79
N LEU A 551 26.29 31.22 6.92
CA LEU A 551 27.57 31.58 7.49
C LEU A 551 27.64 31.26 8.98
N SER A 552 26.63 31.65 9.75
CA SER A 552 26.54 31.23 11.16
C SER A 552 26.52 29.71 11.26
N PHE A 553 25.76 29.03 10.40
CA PHE A 553 25.68 27.58 10.37
C PHE A 553 27.03 26.88 10.13
N LEU A 554 27.76 27.27 9.08
CA LEU A 554 29.03 26.64 8.73
C LEU A 554 30.06 26.80 9.84
N HIS A 555 30.21 28.01 10.38
CA HIS A 555 31.27 28.29 11.32
C HIS A 555 30.99 27.82 12.75
N ILE A 556 29.75 27.88 13.20
CA ILE A 556 29.39 27.52 14.58
C ILE A 556 29.08 26.03 14.67
N TYR A 557 28.42 25.45 13.66
CA TYR A 557 27.76 24.16 13.84
C TYR A 557 28.44 23.00 13.13
N THR A 558 29.24 23.21 12.09
CA THR A 558 29.68 22.10 11.20
C THR A 558 31.18 22.10 10.85
N PRO A 559 32.10 22.22 11.82
CA PRO A 559 33.52 22.43 11.55
C PRO A 559 34.23 21.32 10.72
N GLN A 560 33.68 20.10 10.69
CA GLN A 560 34.21 18.97 9.90
C GLN A 560 33.54 18.80 8.52
N LEU A 561 32.69 19.74 8.11
CA LEU A 561 31.96 19.62 6.84
C LEU A 561 32.93 19.71 5.66
N HIS A 562 33.00 18.64 4.88
CA HIS A 562 33.83 18.54 3.68
C HIS A 562 33.04 18.77 2.40
N HIS A 563 31.74 18.45 2.41
CA HIS A 563 30.89 18.53 1.24
C HIS A 563 29.53 19.18 1.57
N LEU A 564 29.23 20.27 0.87
CA LEU A 564 27.97 20.99 1.00
C LEU A 564 27.28 21.09 -0.36
N THR A 565 26.02 20.65 -0.42
CA THR A 565 25.10 20.91 -1.54
C THR A 565 23.96 21.77 -1.04
N ILE A 566 23.72 22.92 -1.66
CA ILE A 566 22.73 23.89 -1.21
C ILE A 566 21.93 24.49 -2.35
N THR A 567 20.71 24.95 -2.06
CA THR A 567 19.98 25.92 -2.89
C THR A 567 19.88 27.22 -2.10
N LEU A 568 20.34 28.33 -2.69
CA LEU A 568 20.38 29.65 -2.07
C LEU A 568 19.30 30.54 -2.67
N ASN A 569 18.37 30.98 -1.82
CA ASN A 569 17.35 31.97 -2.16
C ASN A 569 17.55 33.20 -1.27
N ASP A 570 17.42 34.40 -1.83
CA ASP A 570 17.38 35.63 -1.04
C ASP A 570 15.95 36.13 -0.87
N ASP A 571 15.66 36.63 0.32
CA ASP A 571 14.55 37.55 0.52
C ASP A 571 15.12 38.94 0.31
N TYR A 572 14.84 39.52 -0.86
CA TYR A 572 15.35 40.81 -1.35
C TYR A 572 15.34 41.98 -0.33
N ASN A 573 14.59 41.87 0.76
CA ASN A 573 14.38 42.92 1.74
C ASN A 573 15.33 42.88 2.95
N SER A 574 16.15 41.83 3.16
CA SER A 574 16.95 41.68 4.39
C SER A 574 18.46 41.95 4.18
N ILE A 575 18.81 43.21 3.88
CA ILE A 575 20.20 43.67 3.83
C ILE A 575 20.75 43.75 5.27
N LYS A 576 21.18 42.62 5.83
CA LYS A 576 22.06 42.62 7.00
C LYS A 576 23.51 42.52 6.51
N LEU A 577 24.39 43.31 7.13
CA LEU A 577 25.84 43.17 6.95
C LEU A 577 26.24 41.81 7.52
N LEU A 578 26.97 41.03 6.74
CA LEU A 578 27.47 39.74 7.18
C LEU A 578 28.44 39.94 8.36
N PRO A 579 28.35 39.14 9.43
CA PRO A 579 29.32 39.21 10.51
C PRO A 579 30.72 38.92 9.96
N LYS A 580 31.73 39.64 10.45
CA LYS A 580 33.13 39.29 10.15
C LYS A 580 33.44 37.97 10.84
N ILE A 581 33.74 36.95 10.06
CA ILE A 581 34.10 35.63 10.59
C ILE A 581 35.59 35.42 10.34
N GLU A 582 36.35 35.19 11.42
CA GLU A 582 37.81 35.05 11.35
C GLU A 582 38.26 33.60 11.10
N ASN A 583 37.38 32.63 11.34
CA ASN A 583 37.73 31.21 11.29
C ASN A 583 37.57 30.64 9.87
N LYS A 584 38.61 29.98 9.35
CA LYS A 584 38.58 29.30 8.05
C LYS A 584 37.87 27.94 8.16
N HIS A 585 36.99 27.61 7.23
CA HIS A 585 36.31 26.32 7.18
C HIS A 585 37.05 25.29 6.30
N ASN A 586 37.01 24.01 6.66
CA ASN A 586 37.64 22.89 5.92
C ASN A 586 36.78 22.34 4.76
N LEU A 587 35.91 23.17 4.18
CA LEU A 587 35.01 22.71 3.12
C LEU A 587 35.79 22.46 1.82
N GLU A 588 35.68 21.25 1.27
CA GLU A 588 36.38 20.87 0.04
C GLU A 588 35.49 20.95 -1.20
N THR A 589 34.18 20.68 -1.05
CA THR A 589 33.21 20.68 -2.14
C THR A 589 32.00 21.53 -1.79
N LEU A 590 31.67 22.48 -2.67
CA LEU A 590 30.49 23.33 -2.60
C LEU A 590 29.71 23.20 -3.91
N ILE A 591 28.45 22.77 -3.81
CA ILE A 591 27.52 22.65 -4.94
C ILE A 591 26.30 23.51 -4.64
N ILE A 592 26.16 24.63 -5.33
CA ILE A 592 24.99 25.49 -5.27
C ILE A 592 24.07 25.11 -6.44
N LYS A 593 23.04 24.31 -6.16
CA LYS A 593 22.09 23.77 -7.16
C LYS A 593 21.23 24.83 -7.84
N GLU A 594 20.95 25.91 -7.11
CA GLU A 594 20.24 27.07 -7.59
C GLU A 594 20.61 28.25 -6.69
N CYS A 595 21.03 29.36 -7.29
CA CYS A 595 21.52 30.55 -6.60
C CYS A 595 20.77 31.77 -7.12
N ARG A 596 19.85 32.32 -6.34
CA ARG A 596 19.08 33.53 -6.70
C ARG A 596 19.61 34.80 -6.06
N ILE A 597 20.72 34.72 -5.34
CA ILE A 597 21.33 35.86 -4.66
C ILE A 597 22.26 36.62 -5.63
N PRO A 598 22.44 37.95 -5.50
CA PRO A 598 23.39 38.71 -6.29
C PRO A 598 24.85 38.24 -6.14
N PHE A 599 25.68 38.46 -7.18
CA PHE A 599 27.07 37.99 -7.20
C PHE A 599 27.92 38.58 -6.06
N ASP A 600 27.75 39.86 -5.74
CA ASP A 600 28.49 40.54 -4.65
C ASP A 600 28.24 39.89 -3.28
N ARG A 601 27.05 39.31 -3.07
CA ARG A 601 26.74 38.53 -1.87
C ARG A 601 27.41 37.17 -1.86
N ILE A 602 27.44 36.46 -3.00
CA ILE A 602 28.22 35.22 -3.14
C ILE A 602 29.70 35.48 -2.94
N GLU A 603 30.22 36.56 -3.52
CA GLU A 603 31.59 37.01 -3.32
C GLU A 603 31.84 37.16 -1.82
N GLN A 604 31.05 37.95 -1.09
CA GLN A 604 31.21 38.10 0.37
C GLN A 604 31.17 36.75 1.15
N LEU A 605 30.25 35.84 0.82
CA LEU A 605 30.18 34.49 1.41
C LEU A 605 31.49 33.73 1.20
N ILE A 606 32.02 33.80 -0.02
CA ILE A 606 33.23 33.09 -0.43
C ILE A 606 34.49 33.69 0.19
N LEU A 607 34.61 35.02 0.14
CA LEU A 607 35.78 35.80 0.57
C LEU A 607 36.17 35.49 2.01
N ILE A 608 35.19 35.20 2.86
CA ILE A 608 35.37 35.13 4.32
C ILE A 608 35.69 33.70 4.79
N SER A 609 35.28 32.65 4.07
CA SER A 609 34.98 31.38 4.76
C SER A 609 35.66 30.11 4.23
N LEU A 610 36.03 30.02 2.94
CA LEU A 610 36.24 28.71 2.28
C LEU A 610 37.58 28.51 1.53
N PRO A 611 38.76 28.76 2.14
CA PRO A 611 40.04 28.75 1.43
C PRO A 611 40.52 27.37 0.94
N TYR A 612 39.98 26.28 1.49
CA TYR A 612 40.38 24.90 1.15
C TYR A 612 39.48 24.26 0.08
N LEU A 613 38.62 25.05 -0.57
CA LEU A 613 37.68 24.55 -1.55
C LEU A 613 38.42 23.99 -2.79
N LYS A 614 38.17 22.72 -3.08
CA LYS A 614 38.73 22.00 -4.24
C LYS A 614 37.75 21.92 -5.40
N ARG A 615 36.44 21.95 -5.11
CA ARG A 615 35.37 21.81 -6.10
C ARG A 615 34.27 22.82 -5.85
N LEU A 616 34.00 23.66 -6.85
CA LEU A 616 32.92 24.62 -6.85
C LEU A 616 32.00 24.35 -8.02
N HIS A 617 30.73 24.07 -7.75
CA HIS A 617 29.68 24.00 -8.77
C HIS A 617 28.60 25.01 -8.38
N ILE A 618 28.30 25.96 -9.26
CA ILE A 618 27.26 26.96 -9.04
C ILE A 618 26.33 26.97 -10.24
N ASN A 619 25.03 26.81 -9.96
CA ASN A 619 23.94 27.09 -10.88
C ASN A 619 23.22 28.36 -10.40
N ALA A 620 23.43 29.49 -11.07
CA ALA A 620 22.97 30.80 -10.62
C ALA A 620 22.01 31.49 -11.58
N ILE A 621 21.17 32.37 -11.05
CA ILE A 621 20.26 33.18 -11.83
C ILE A 621 20.71 34.65 -11.75
N GLY A 622 21.00 35.25 -12.90
CA GLY A 622 21.29 36.68 -13.02
C GLY A 622 22.60 37.01 -13.75
N ILE A 623 22.58 38.13 -14.49
CA ILE A 623 23.70 38.60 -15.33
C ILE A 623 25.01 38.83 -14.55
N GLY A 624 24.94 39.15 -13.25
CA GLY A 624 26.13 39.41 -12.44
C GLY A 624 27.10 38.23 -12.37
N TYR A 625 26.62 37.01 -12.62
CA TYR A 625 27.43 35.79 -12.65
C TYR A 625 28.17 35.57 -13.98
N ALA A 626 27.88 36.35 -15.01
CA ALA A 626 28.46 36.23 -16.34
C ALA A 626 29.75 37.05 -16.55
N ASP A 627 30.26 37.72 -15.51
CA ASP A 627 31.54 38.43 -15.56
C ASP A 627 32.70 37.53 -15.11
N GLY A 628 33.41 36.97 -16.07
CA GLY A 628 34.59 36.14 -15.88
C GLY A 628 35.74 36.86 -15.19
N ARG A 629 35.89 38.18 -15.28
CA ARG A 629 36.96 38.91 -14.56
C ARG A 629 36.66 38.99 -13.07
N GLN A 630 35.40 39.14 -12.70
CA GLN A 630 34.99 39.08 -11.29
C GLN A 630 35.25 37.68 -10.73
N TRP A 631 34.90 36.63 -11.48
CA TRP A 631 35.25 35.27 -11.13
C TRP A 631 36.75 35.06 -11.02
N GLU A 632 37.56 35.44 -12.02
CA GLU A 632 39.02 35.29 -11.95
C GLU A 632 39.60 35.94 -10.69
N ARG A 633 39.22 37.19 -10.41
CA ARG A 633 39.66 37.90 -9.20
C ARG A 633 39.28 37.13 -7.93
N LEU A 634 38.07 36.62 -7.85
CA LEU A 634 37.60 35.84 -6.71
C LEU A 634 38.37 34.52 -6.57
N LEU A 635 38.47 33.75 -7.65
CA LEU A 635 39.07 32.42 -7.67
C LEU A 635 40.58 32.46 -7.44
N SER A 636 41.29 33.39 -8.11
CA SER A 636 42.74 33.54 -7.98
C SER A 636 43.16 34.00 -6.59
N THR A 637 42.32 34.78 -5.92
CA THR A 637 42.64 35.39 -4.62
C THR A 637 42.28 34.47 -3.46
N TYR A 638 41.13 33.79 -3.53
CA TYR A 638 40.55 33.10 -2.36
C TYR A 638 40.51 31.58 -2.47
N PHE A 639 40.69 30.99 -3.66
CA PHE A 639 40.65 29.54 -3.86
C PHE A 639 41.91 28.98 -4.52
N PRO A 640 43.08 29.06 -3.85
CA PRO A 640 44.32 28.52 -4.39
C PRO A 640 44.30 27.00 -4.62
N CYS A 641 43.38 26.29 -3.95
CA CYS A 641 43.24 24.83 -4.04
C CYS A 641 42.16 24.37 -5.03
N LEU A 642 41.53 25.27 -5.78
CA LEU A 642 40.41 24.91 -6.65
C LEU A 642 40.88 24.10 -7.85
N ILE A 643 40.43 22.86 -7.93
CA ILE A 643 40.76 21.92 -9.01
C ILE A 643 39.65 21.93 -10.07
N LYS A 644 38.39 22.05 -9.63
CA LYS A 644 37.24 21.97 -10.51
C LYS A 644 36.28 23.12 -10.28
N PHE A 645 36.04 23.89 -11.32
CA PHE A 645 35.04 24.95 -11.35
C PHE A 645 33.98 24.61 -12.41
N ILE A 646 32.72 24.50 -11.97
CA ILE A 646 31.55 24.36 -12.84
C ILE A 646 30.67 25.57 -12.59
N LEU A 647 30.44 26.36 -13.63
CA LEU A 647 29.48 27.44 -13.62
C LEU A 647 28.35 27.09 -14.57
N HIS A 648 27.13 27.27 -14.12
CA HIS A 648 25.96 27.39 -14.94
C HIS A 648 25.25 28.65 -14.49
N THR A 649 24.94 29.57 -15.38
CA THR A 649 24.10 30.70 -15.02
C THR A 649 23.10 31.01 -16.10
N THR A 650 21.86 31.26 -15.65
CA THR A 650 20.75 31.62 -16.51
C THR A 650 20.37 33.07 -16.22
N PHE A 651 20.06 33.85 -17.23
CA PHE A 651 19.58 35.20 -17.03
C PHE A 651 18.66 35.63 -18.17
N PRO A 652 17.68 36.52 -17.88
CA PRO A 652 16.77 37.00 -18.91
C PRO A 652 17.55 37.68 -20.04
N ASP A 653 17.11 37.45 -21.26
CA ASP A 653 17.70 37.95 -22.49
C ASP A 653 17.74 39.47 -22.40
N ILE A 654 18.97 39.99 -22.34
CA ILE A 654 19.24 41.42 -22.35
C ILE A 654 19.11 41.79 -23.81
N ASP A 655 17.91 42.21 -24.23
CA ASP A 655 17.52 42.60 -25.59
C ASP A 655 18.43 42.00 -26.69
N ALA A 656 17.93 41.01 -27.43
CA ALA A 656 18.60 40.35 -28.57
C ALA A 656 19.31 41.29 -29.58
N SER A 657 19.04 42.60 -29.53
CA SER A 657 19.76 43.67 -30.23
C SER A 657 21.17 43.99 -29.70
N THR A 658 21.63 43.39 -28.58
CA THR A 658 22.98 43.60 -28.01
C THR A 658 23.93 42.39 -28.09
N PRO A 659 24.12 41.73 -29.26
CA PRO A 659 25.06 40.61 -29.38
C PRO A 659 26.49 40.95 -28.94
N ASN A 660 26.86 42.23 -29.01
CA ASN A 660 28.14 42.73 -28.49
C ASN A 660 28.31 42.47 -26.98
N LEU A 661 27.24 42.50 -26.18
CA LEU A 661 27.35 42.28 -24.73
C LEU A 661 27.69 40.83 -24.42
N ARG A 662 27.08 39.85 -25.10
CA ARG A 662 27.39 38.43 -24.90
C ARG A 662 28.84 38.11 -25.25
N THR A 663 29.30 38.58 -26.42
CA THR A 663 30.68 38.37 -26.83
C THR A 663 31.64 39.09 -25.88
N GLN A 664 31.28 40.27 -25.35
CA GLN A 664 32.08 40.96 -24.33
C GLN A 664 32.15 40.16 -23.02
N LEU A 665 31.02 39.65 -22.52
CA LEU A 665 30.95 38.82 -21.32
C LEU A 665 31.75 37.52 -21.51
N LEU A 666 31.61 36.84 -22.65
CA LEU A 666 32.35 35.60 -22.89
C LEU A 666 33.87 35.84 -22.93
N LYS A 667 34.31 36.94 -23.57
CA LYS A 667 35.72 37.35 -23.59
C LYS A 667 36.31 37.59 -22.20
N THR A 668 35.48 37.87 -21.19
CA THR A 668 35.97 37.98 -19.82
C THR A 668 36.44 36.65 -19.22
N PHE A 669 36.04 35.51 -19.81
CA PHE A 669 36.52 34.16 -19.43
C PHE A 669 37.71 33.68 -20.27
N GLU A 670 38.20 34.46 -21.24
CA GLU A 670 39.36 34.10 -22.08
C GLU A 670 40.71 34.56 -21.48
N THR A 671 40.74 34.80 -20.17
CA THR A 671 41.95 35.26 -19.50
C THR A 671 42.93 34.10 -19.31
N LYS A 672 44.22 34.42 -19.11
CA LYS A 672 45.27 33.41 -18.92
C LYS A 672 44.95 32.46 -17.78
N TYR A 673 44.26 32.93 -16.74
CA TYR A 673 43.85 32.13 -15.59
C TYR A 673 42.91 30.99 -15.98
N PHE A 674 41.79 31.24 -16.66
CA PHE A 674 40.86 30.18 -17.05
C PHE A 674 41.49 29.19 -18.04
N LEU A 675 42.22 29.72 -19.02
CA LEU A 675 42.91 28.90 -20.01
C LEU A 675 43.96 27.97 -19.39
N SER A 676 44.67 28.40 -18.34
CA SER A 676 45.66 27.54 -17.67
C SER A 676 45.05 26.44 -16.81
N HIS A 677 43.76 26.54 -16.47
CA HIS A 677 43.03 25.54 -15.68
C HIS A 677 42.16 24.62 -16.55
N ASP A 678 42.21 24.76 -17.87
CA ASP A 678 41.31 24.09 -18.81
C ASP A 678 39.81 24.35 -18.49
N TRP A 679 39.51 25.55 -18.00
CA TRP A 679 38.12 25.97 -17.73
C TRP A 679 37.62 26.82 -18.88
N TYR A 680 36.67 26.27 -19.63
CA TYR A 680 36.13 26.90 -20.82
C TYR A 680 34.64 27.12 -20.66
N PHE A 681 34.11 28.13 -21.35
CA PHE A 681 32.72 28.54 -21.22
C PHE A 681 32.07 28.73 -22.58
N ALA A 682 30.75 28.57 -22.61
CA ALA A 682 29.91 28.85 -23.75
C ALA A 682 28.56 29.45 -23.34
N PHE A 683 28.00 30.27 -24.22
CA PHE A 683 26.61 30.70 -24.16
C PHE A 683 25.71 29.77 -24.96
N LEU A 684 24.52 29.48 -24.45
CA LEU A 684 23.43 28.80 -25.14
C LEU A 684 22.19 29.67 -25.02
N HIS A 685 21.67 30.09 -26.18
CA HIS A 685 20.40 30.81 -26.25
C HIS A 685 19.25 29.81 -26.41
N HIS A 686 18.35 29.80 -25.42
CA HIS A 686 17.07 29.10 -25.52
C HIS A 686 16.08 29.97 -26.28
N PRO A 687 15.35 29.47 -27.27
CA PRO A 687 14.39 30.31 -27.98
C PRO A 687 12.93 30.07 -27.62
N SER A 688 12.66 29.06 -26.79
CA SER A 688 11.40 28.89 -26.08
C SER A 688 11.33 29.74 -24.82
N SER A 689 12.47 30.20 -24.32
CA SER A 689 12.61 30.98 -23.10
C SER A 689 13.35 32.27 -23.42
N PRO A 690 12.97 33.44 -22.88
CA PRO A 690 13.78 34.65 -23.00
C PRO A 690 15.01 34.53 -22.07
N MET A 691 15.66 33.37 -21.96
CA MET A 691 16.77 33.14 -21.04
C MET A 691 17.99 32.70 -21.83
N ILE A 692 19.13 33.29 -21.46
CA ILE A 692 20.44 32.90 -21.96
C ILE A 692 21.14 32.11 -20.85
N ASP A 693 21.72 30.97 -21.23
CA ASP A 693 22.53 30.15 -20.34
C ASP A 693 24.01 30.34 -20.66
N LEU A 694 24.83 30.61 -19.65
CA LEU A 694 26.28 30.49 -19.69
C LEU A 694 26.68 29.24 -18.91
N PHE A 695 27.50 28.37 -19.48
CA PHE A 695 27.94 27.15 -18.81
C PHE A 695 29.41 26.82 -19.06
N SER A 696 30.02 26.12 -18.11
CA SER A 696 31.35 25.55 -18.22
C SER A 696 31.37 24.33 -19.15
N LEU A 697 32.48 24.11 -19.85
CA LEU A 697 32.70 22.99 -20.77
C LEU A 697 33.63 21.92 -20.17
N PRO A 698 33.40 20.62 -20.48
CA PRO A 698 32.23 20.09 -21.18
C PRO A 698 30.95 20.32 -20.35
N LEU A 699 29.80 20.41 -21.03
CA LEU A 699 28.52 20.63 -20.35
C LEU A 699 28.37 19.60 -19.19
N PRO A 700 28.10 20.06 -17.95
CA PRO A 700 28.02 19.16 -16.80
C PRO A 700 26.76 18.28 -16.81
N SER A 701 25.72 18.69 -17.55
CA SER A 701 24.49 17.91 -17.73
C SER A 701 24.64 16.87 -18.82
N ASN A 702 24.04 15.70 -18.59
CA ASN A 702 23.89 14.66 -19.62
C ASN A 702 22.66 14.90 -20.51
N LYS A 703 21.77 15.80 -20.11
CA LYS A 703 20.57 16.21 -20.84
C LYS A 703 20.69 17.66 -21.30
N ILE A 704 20.23 17.95 -22.51
CA ILE A 704 20.15 19.33 -23.01
C ILE A 704 18.95 19.52 -23.92
N ASP A 705 18.37 20.71 -23.81
CA ASP A 705 17.29 21.19 -24.62
C ASP A 705 17.81 22.26 -25.58
N VAL A 706 17.56 22.09 -26.88
CA VAL A 706 18.10 22.95 -27.94
C VAL A 706 17.02 23.20 -28.97
N SER A 707 17.01 24.36 -29.60
CA SER A 707 16.16 24.60 -30.76
C SER A 707 17.00 24.84 -31.99
N LEU A 708 16.62 24.19 -33.08
CA LEU A 708 17.49 24.02 -34.22
C LEU A 708 17.88 25.32 -34.94
N TYR A 709 16.97 26.31 -34.96
CA TYR A 709 17.14 27.52 -35.77
C TYR A 709 17.54 28.79 -34.99
N ASN A 710 17.19 28.84 -33.70
CA ASN A 710 17.41 30.04 -32.89
C ASN A 710 18.44 29.82 -31.78
N THR A 711 19.01 28.62 -31.67
CA THR A 711 20.13 28.38 -30.77
C THR A 711 21.43 28.79 -31.44
N TYR A 712 22.12 29.70 -30.78
CA TYR A 712 23.46 30.13 -31.14
C TYR A 712 24.40 29.80 -29.99
N ILE A 713 25.61 29.34 -30.32
CA ILE A 713 26.64 28.99 -29.35
C ILE A 713 27.84 29.90 -29.58
N GLU A 714 28.07 30.81 -28.63
CA GLU A 714 29.33 31.54 -28.53
C GLU A 714 30.21 30.77 -27.54
N LYS A 715 31.47 30.51 -27.90
CA LYS A 715 32.39 29.73 -27.06
C LYS A 715 33.79 30.33 -27.02
N THR A 716 34.46 30.13 -25.90
CA THR A 716 35.84 30.58 -25.65
C THR A 716 36.88 29.85 -26.51
N ILE A 717 36.62 28.62 -26.96
CA ILE A 717 37.56 27.81 -27.78
C ILE A 717 36.87 27.05 -28.91
N ASN A 718 37.51 27.01 -30.08
CA ASN A 718 37.00 26.38 -31.30
C ASN A 718 36.99 24.83 -31.30
N ASN A 719 37.87 24.17 -30.53
CA ASN A 719 38.18 22.73 -30.69
C ASN A 719 37.64 21.78 -29.61
N ILE A 720 36.77 22.23 -28.71
CA ILE A 720 36.25 21.37 -27.63
C ILE A 720 34.92 20.74 -28.05
N ASN A 721 34.77 19.43 -27.80
CA ASN A 721 33.49 18.73 -27.86
C ASN A 721 32.58 19.22 -26.72
N ILE A 722 31.91 20.34 -26.95
CA ILE A 722 31.04 21.07 -25.99
C ILE A 722 30.08 20.12 -25.27
N PHE A 723 29.51 19.17 -26.03
CA PHE A 723 28.43 18.30 -25.58
C PHE A 723 28.85 16.82 -25.53
N GLU A 724 30.13 16.53 -25.28
CA GLU A 724 30.62 15.15 -25.21
C GLU A 724 29.89 14.31 -24.15
N ASN A 725 29.47 14.95 -23.05
CA ASN A 725 28.73 14.30 -21.97
C ASN A 725 27.23 14.15 -22.25
N VAL A 726 26.70 14.79 -23.29
CA VAL A 726 25.26 14.79 -23.59
C VAL A 726 24.89 13.46 -24.22
N ASN A 727 24.07 12.70 -23.51
CA ASN A 727 23.52 11.44 -23.99
C ASN A 727 22.03 11.55 -24.34
N GLU A 728 21.35 12.60 -23.86
CA GLU A 728 19.94 12.88 -24.11
C GLU A 728 19.76 14.30 -24.63
N LEU A 729 19.18 14.43 -25.82
CA LEU A 729 19.02 15.71 -26.51
C LEU A 729 17.55 15.91 -26.88
N THR A 730 16.98 17.03 -26.44
CA THR A 730 15.66 17.50 -26.89
C THR A 730 15.85 18.58 -27.95
N LEU A 731 15.33 18.35 -29.15
CA LEU A 731 15.33 19.34 -30.24
C LEU A 731 13.93 19.92 -30.45
N TYR A 732 13.81 21.23 -30.23
CA TYR A 732 12.64 22.01 -30.60
C TYR A 732 12.73 22.48 -32.05
N LEU A 733 11.93 21.85 -32.90
CA LEU A 733 11.80 22.13 -34.32
C LEU A 733 10.75 23.22 -34.52
N ARG A 734 11.15 24.36 -35.07
CA ARG A 734 10.26 25.46 -35.48
C ARG A 734 10.33 25.62 -36.99
N ASN A 735 9.23 26.04 -37.62
CA ASN A 735 9.27 26.40 -39.03
C ASN A 735 10.00 27.74 -39.17
N SER A 736 11.27 27.69 -39.57
CA SER A 736 12.01 28.89 -39.92
C SER A 736 12.82 28.62 -41.17
N ASN A 737 12.88 29.61 -42.05
CA ASN A 737 13.74 29.60 -43.23
C ASN A 737 15.20 29.95 -42.88
N GLU A 738 15.56 30.00 -41.59
CA GLU A 738 16.91 30.35 -41.18
C GLU A 738 17.86 29.15 -41.36
N ASN A 739 19.09 29.44 -41.77
CA ASN A 739 20.13 28.41 -41.85
C ASN A 739 20.53 27.94 -40.45
N LEU A 740 20.89 26.66 -40.33
CA LEU A 740 21.46 26.08 -39.12
C LEU A 740 22.70 26.87 -38.67
N LYS A 741 22.68 27.41 -37.45
CA LYS A 741 23.82 28.16 -36.88
C LYS A 741 24.71 27.31 -35.97
N LEU A 742 24.33 26.06 -35.73
CA LEU A 742 25.05 25.15 -34.83
C LEU A 742 26.22 24.45 -35.56
N PRO A 743 27.36 24.19 -34.87
CA PRO A 743 28.49 23.48 -35.46
C PRO A 743 28.12 22.04 -35.85
N GLN A 744 28.74 21.53 -36.92
CA GLN A 744 28.60 20.12 -37.30
C GLN A 744 29.13 19.19 -36.19
N SER A 745 28.38 18.12 -35.95
CA SER A 745 28.64 16.98 -35.07
C SER A 745 28.84 17.35 -33.61
N CYS A 746 28.24 18.45 -33.15
CA CYS A 746 28.38 18.90 -31.78
C CYS A 746 27.78 17.92 -30.75
N PHE A 747 26.83 17.06 -31.14
CA PHE A 747 26.17 16.07 -30.28
C PHE A 747 26.51 14.61 -30.67
N SER A 748 27.80 14.29 -30.77
CA SER A 748 28.26 12.99 -31.27
C SER A 748 27.91 11.78 -30.40
N ASN A 749 27.68 12.00 -29.10
CA ASN A 749 27.47 10.94 -28.10
C ASN A 749 26.00 10.74 -27.69
N VAL A 750 25.07 11.45 -28.36
CA VAL A 750 23.64 11.32 -28.07
C VAL A 750 23.17 9.91 -28.37
N LYS A 751 22.48 9.34 -27.39
CA LYS A 751 21.82 8.03 -27.46
C LYS A 751 20.30 8.19 -27.50
N ASN A 752 19.77 9.19 -26.82
CA ASN A 752 18.33 9.46 -26.72
C ASN A 752 18.02 10.80 -27.38
N LEU A 753 17.22 10.79 -28.45
CA LEU A 753 16.85 12.00 -29.19
C LEU A 753 15.34 12.24 -29.04
N ILE A 754 14.96 13.35 -28.43
CA ILE A 754 13.57 13.80 -28.31
C ILE A 754 13.35 14.92 -29.32
N LEU A 755 12.37 14.77 -30.20
CA LEU A 755 12.04 15.73 -31.25
C LEU A 755 10.67 16.33 -30.97
N ILE A 756 10.64 17.61 -30.62
CA ILE A 756 9.43 18.37 -30.32
C ILE A 756 9.20 19.38 -31.42
N SER A 757 8.05 19.37 -32.07
CA SER A 757 7.69 20.35 -33.09
C SER A 757 6.28 20.84 -32.91
N ARG A 758 6.05 22.07 -33.34
CA ARG A 758 4.74 22.72 -33.36
C ARG A 758 4.38 23.16 -34.77
N PHE A 759 4.61 22.30 -35.75
CA PHE A 759 4.18 22.58 -37.13
C PHE A 759 2.66 22.59 -37.18
N GLN A 760 2.08 23.60 -37.84
CA GLN A 760 0.65 23.60 -38.11
C GLN A 760 0.29 22.40 -39.00
N HIS A 761 -0.91 21.83 -38.80
CA HIS A 761 -1.36 20.66 -39.56
C HIS A 761 -1.22 20.91 -41.07
N ASN A 762 -0.45 20.04 -41.75
CA ASN A 762 -0.14 20.01 -43.19
C ASN A 762 1.19 20.61 -43.66
N GLU A 763 1.98 21.24 -42.80
CA GLU A 763 3.34 21.68 -43.21
C GLU A 763 4.27 20.46 -43.32
N ARG A 764 4.75 20.17 -44.53
CA ARG A 764 5.76 19.13 -44.74
C ARG A 764 7.08 19.60 -44.14
N LEU A 765 7.60 18.81 -43.23
CA LEU A 765 8.94 19.01 -42.67
C LEU A 765 9.96 19.00 -43.81
N PRO A 766 10.71 20.10 -44.02
CA PRO A 766 11.65 20.19 -45.13
C PRO A 766 12.69 19.06 -45.04
N ARG A 767 13.02 18.39 -46.15
CA ARG A 767 14.12 17.40 -46.19
C ARG A 767 15.42 17.97 -45.64
N MET A 768 15.63 19.28 -45.78
CA MET A 768 16.76 19.99 -45.21
C MET A 768 16.87 19.85 -43.70
N LEU A 769 15.75 19.79 -42.96
CA LEU A 769 15.78 19.65 -41.51
C LEU A 769 16.41 18.32 -41.06
N LEU A 770 16.25 17.25 -41.83
CA LEU A 770 16.89 15.97 -41.50
C LEU A 770 18.39 16.00 -41.77
N VAL A 771 18.80 16.67 -42.84
CA VAL A 771 20.21 16.91 -43.15
C VAL A 771 20.85 17.70 -42.00
N ASP A 772 20.18 18.77 -41.58
CA ASP A 772 20.53 19.59 -40.43
C ASP A 772 20.67 18.78 -39.13
N ILE A 773 19.69 17.95 -38.78
CA ILE A 773 19.77 17.07 -37.60
C ILE A 773 20.91 16.05 -37.75
N SER A 774 21.11 15.47 -38.94
CA SER A 774 22.18 14.50 -39.21
C SER A 774 23.56 15.12 -39.11
N HIS A 775 23.66 16.43 -39.39
CA HIS A 775 24.88 17.18 -39.14
C HIS A 775 25.13 17.34 -37.65
N LEU A 776 24.11 17.49 -36.82
CA LEU A 776 24.25 17.70 -35.37
C LEU A 776 24.51 16.40 -34.59
N VAL A 777 23.78 15.34 -34.93
CA VAL A 777 23.70 14.09 -34.17
C VAL A 777 24.19 12.93 -35.02
N ARG A 778 25.05 12.07 -34.45
CA ARG A 778 25.45 10.82 -35.11
C ARG A 778 24.36 9.77 -34.97
N PHE A 779 23.52 9.61 -36.00
CA PHE A 779 22.41 8.63 -36.00
C PHE A 779 22.82 7.18 -35.70
N SER A 780 24.05 6.78 -36.05
CA SER A 780 24.59 5.45 -35.71
C SER A 780 24.71 5.18 -34.21
N ASN A 781 24.65 6.22 -33.36
CA ASN A 781 24.74 6.12 -31.90
C ASN A 781 23.37 6.16 -31.20
N LEU A 782 22.29 6.48 -31.91
CA LEU A 782 20.97 6.57 -31.33
C LEU A 782 20.47 5.18 -30.89
N GLU A 783 20.09 5.08 -29.63
CA GLU A 783 19.46 3.92 -28.99
C GLU A 783 17.95 4.16 -28.79
N SER A 784 17.52 5.41 -28.62
CA SER A 784 16.11 5.81 -28.47
C SER A 784 15.78 7.08 -29.24
N ILE A 785 14.60 7.13 -29.85
CA ILE A 785 14.03 8.35 -30.44
C ILE A 785 12.61 8.55 -29.93
N GLU A 786 12.26 9.78 -29.55
CA GLU A 786 10.93 10.18 -29.14
C GLU A 786 10.42 11.35 -29.98
N PHE A 787 9.17 11.27 -30.46
CA PHE A 787 8.51 12.31 -31.23
C PHE A 787 7.29 12.86 -30.45
N ILE A 788 7.39 14.10 -30.00
CA ILE A 788 6.34 14.79 -29.23
C ILE A 788 5.71 15.87 -30.11
N GLU A 789 4.36 15.94 -30.17
CA GLU A 789 3.58 16.98 -30.87
C GLU A 789 3.78 17.10 -32.40
N ASN A 790 4.60 16.24 -33.03
CA ASN A 790 4.87 16.30 -34.47
C ASN A 790 3.72 15.73 -35.30
N ASN A 791 3.57 16.18 -36.55
CA ASN A 791 3.01 15.36 -37.63
C ASN A 791 4.17 14.59 -38.27
N PHE A 792 4.20 13.26 -38.15
CA PHE A 792 5.28 12.41 -38.64
C PHE A 792 5.40 12.55 -40.16
N PRO A 793 6.41 13.27 -40.65
CA PRO A 793 6.59 13.41 -42.07
C PRO A 793 7.18 12.11 -42.57
N SER A 794 6.75 11.65 -43.75
CA SER A 794 7.34 10.48 -44.42
C SER A 794 8.87 10.57 -44.56
N SER A 795 9.43 11.78 -44.58
CA SER A 795 10.87 11.99 -44.59
C SER A 795 11.57 11.52 -43.32
N MET A 796 10.92 11.48 -42.15
CA MET A 796 11.55 10.99 -40.91
C MET A 796 11.85 9.48 -40.94
N LEU A 797 11.26 8.73 -41.87
CA LEU A 797 11.68 7.34 -42.12
C LEU A 797 13.14 7.25 -42.55
N ILE A 798 13.65 8.26 -43.24
CA ILE A 798 15.06 8.34 -43.64
C ILE A 798 15.97 8.33 -42.40
N LEU A 799 15.52 8.92 -41.29
CA LEU A 799 16.31 8.93 -40.06
C LEU A 799 16.50 7.51 -39.52
N LEU A 800 15.48 6.66 -39.65
CA LEU A 800 15.53 5.26 -39.25
C LEU A 800 16.53 4.46 -40.09
N ASP A 801 16.61 4.72 -41.40
CA ASP A 801 17.57 4.08 -42.31
C ASP A 801 19.03 4.32 -41.90
N TYR A 802 19.32 5.44 -41.21
CA TYR A 802 20.67 5.79 -40.75
C TYR A 802 20.97 5.33 -39.31
N THR A 803 19.97 4.81 -38.58
CA THR A 803 20.16 4.36 -37.21
C THR A 803 20.44 2.86 -37.18
N THR A 804 21.62 2.46 -36.68
CA THR A 804 22.00 1.03 -36.61
C THR A 804 21.82 0.42 -35.22
N LYS A 805 21.61 1.26 -34.18
CA LYS A 805 21.53 0.84 -32.78
C LYS A 805 20.18 1.15 -32.12
N LEU A 806 19.22 1.66 -32.90
CA LEU A 806 17.93 2.09 -32.39
C LEU A 806 17.17 0.89 -31.82
N LYS A 807 16.83 0.94 -30.54
CA LYS A 807 16.08 -0.10 -29.82
C LYS A 807 14.72 0.39 -29.37
N SER A 808 14.59 1.69 -29.12
CA SER A 808 13.39 2.32 -28.57
C SER A 808 12.85 3.42 -29.48
N LEU A 809 11.54 3.43 -29.68
CA LEU A 809 10.83 4.41 -30.48
C LEU A 809 9.58 4.88 -29.74
N SER A 810 9.45 6.17 -29.46
CA SER A 810 8.29 6.80 -28.85
C SER A 810 7.65 7.79 -29.83
N MET A 811 6.33 7.74 -30.03
CA MET A 811 5.62 8.67 -30.91
C MET A 811 4.14 8.81 -30.54
N SER A 812 3.48 9.90 -30.96
CA SER A 812 2.03 10.02 -30.83
C SER A 812 1.26 9.06 -31.74
N PHE A 813 0.00 8.76 -31.41
CA PHE A 813 -0.87 7.90 -32.21
C PHE A 813 -1.10 8.44 -33.62
N PHE A 814 -1.27 9.76 -33.76
CA PHE A 814 -1.38 10.40 -35.07
C PHE A 814 -0.15 10.13 -35.95
N ASN A 815 1.04 10.17 -35.34
CA ASN A 815 2.31 9.89 -36.02
C ASN A 815 2.40 8.47 -36.51
N LEU A 816 1.92 7.54 -35.69
CA LEU A 816 1.82 6.15 -36.04
C LEU A 816 0.88 5.93 -37.23
N ILE A 817 -0.29 6.59 -37.26
CA ILE A 817 -1.22 6.52 -38.40
C ILE A 817 -0.52 7.00 -39.68
N GLN A 818 0.16 8.15 -39.64
CA GLN A 818 0.88 8.66 -40.82
C GLN A 818 2.00 7.72 -41.25
N MET A 819 2.74 7.16 -40.29
CA MET A 819 3.75 6.15 -40.55
C MET A 819 3.14 4.94 -41.26
N THR A 820 1.99 4.42 -40.82
CA THR A 820 1.37 3.24 -41.47
C THR A 820 0.89 3.47 -42.90
N LYS A 821 0.55 4.70 -43.27
CA LYS A 821 0.31 5.06 -44.67
C LYS A 821 1.59 4.93 -45.49
N THR A 822 2.72 5.32 -44.92
CA THR A 822 4.05 5.23 -45.55
C THR A 822 4.69 3.83 -45.48
N LEU A 823 4.30 2.99 -44.53
CA LEU A 823 4.72 1.57 -44.38
C LEU A 823 4.22 0.65 -45.50
N SER A 824 3.70 1.22 -46.59
CA SER A 824 3.53 0.51 -47.86
C SER A 824 4.89 0.14 -48.48
N ASP A 825 5.98 0.77 -48.02
CA ASP A 825 7.35 0.41 -48.39
C ASP A 825 7.87 -0.80 -47.57
N GLN A 826 8.02 -1.94 -48.24
CA GLN A 826 8.45 -3.19 -47.63
C GLN A 826 9.88 -3.12 -47.05
N HIS A 827 10.76 -2.29 -47.61
CA HIS A 827 12.15 -2.17 -47.17
C HIS A 827 12.23 -1.53 -45.78
N VAL A 828 11.51 -0.42 -45.58
CA VAL A 828 11.45 0.31 -44.29
C VAL A 828 10.86 -0.57 -43.20
N CYS A 829 9.79 -1.30 -43.51
CA CYS A 829 9.20 -2.28 -42.59
C CYS A 829 10.24 -3.30 -42.12
N GLN A 830 10.96 -3.94 -43.04
CA GLN A 830 11.97 -4.95 -42.70
C GLN A 830 13.11 -4.40 -41.82
N GLN A 831 13.48 -3.13 -41.99
CA GLN A 831 14.48 -2.49 -41.14
C GLN A 831 13.93 -2.20 -39.74
N LEU A 832 12.76 -1.58 -39.66
CA LEU A 832 12.07 -1.29 -38.39
C LEU A 832 11.86 -2.55 -37.56
N THR A 833 11.44 -3.64 -38.22
CA THR A 833 11.24 -4.95 -37.59
C THR A 833 12.49 -5.45 -36.88
N LYS A 834 13.68 -5.26 -37.47
CA LYS A 834 14.94 -5.78 -36.93
C LYS A 834 15.50 -4.95 -35.78
N LEU A 835 15.21 -3.65 -35.75
CA LEU A 835 15.86 -2.70 -34.86
C LEU A 835 15.02 -2.44 -33.60
N ILE A 836 13.73 -2.16 -33.76
CA ILE A 836 12.88 -1.69 -32.66
C ILE A 836 12.45 -2.85 -31.76
N LYS A 837 12.85 -2.77 -30.49
CA LYS A 837 12.45 -3.69 -29.42
C LYS A 837 11.43 -3.08 -28.47
N HIS A 838 11.43 -1.76 -28.34
CA HIS A 838 10.53 -1.04 -27.43
C HIS A 838 9.79 0.04 -28.21
N LEU A 839 8.46 -0.03 -28.22
CA LEU A 839 7.59 0.93 -28.90
C LEU A 839 6.69 1.60 -27.87
N LYS A 840 6.73 2.92 -27.78
CA LYS A 840 5.82 3.73 -26.98
C LYS A 840 4.92 4.56 -27.90
N ILE A 841 3.61 4.46 -27.72
CA ILE A 841 2.61 5.22 -28.47
C ILE A 841 1.85 6.09 -27.48
N THR A 842 1.94 7.41 -27.63
CA THR A 842 1.26 8.36 -26.75
C THR A 842 0.02 8.96 -27.39
N SER A 843 -0.86 9.53 -26.57
CA SER A 843 -2.00 10.34 -27.01
C SER A 843 -2.93 9.65 -28.03
N ILE A 844 -3.36 8.41 -27.74
CA ILE A 844 -4.35 7.70 -28.57
C ILE A 844 -5.73 8.33 -28.33
N ASN A 845 -6.27 8.99 -29.36
CA ASN A 845 -7.48 9.81 -29.26
C ASN A 845 -8.62 9.41 -30.23
N ASP A 846 -8.41 8.44 -31.14
CA ASP A 846 -9.45 7.95 -32.04
C ASP A 846 -9.22 6.47 -32.43
N VAL A 847 -9.82 5.56 -31.67
CA VAL A 847 -9.67 4.12 -31.93
C VAL A 847 -10.41 3.63 -33.16
N ASN A 848 -11.22 4.45 -33.84
CA ASN A 848 -11.92 3.99 -35.04
C ASN A 848 -10.95 3.54 -36.16
N ASN A 849 -9.65 3.82 -36.01
CA ASN A 849 -8.56 3.27 -36.82
C ASN A 849 -7.95 1.95 -36.29
N TYR A 850 -8.73 1.02 -35.74
CA TYR A 850 -8.25 -0.31 -35.31
C TYR A 850 -7.46 -1.08 -36.38
N ALA A 851 -7.80 -0.90 -37.65
CA ALA A 851 -7.09 -1.51 -38.79
C ALA A 851 -5.58 -1.22 -38.79
N MET A 852 -5.16 -0.16 -38.10
CA MET A 852 -3.76 0.21 -37.95
C MET A 852 -3.03 -0.73 -36.97
N PHE A 853 -3.64 -1.01 -35.82
CA PHE A 853 -3.09 -1.93 -34.81
C PHE A 853 -2.98 -3.36 -35.34
N GLU A 854 -3.85 -3.77 -36.28
CA GLU A 854 -3.72 -5.04 -36.97
C GLU A 854 -2.43 -5.17 -37.80
N ARG A 855 -1.85 -4.03 -38.22
CA ARG A 855 -0.59 -4.00 -39.00
C ARG A 855 0.65 -3.91 -38.11
N LEU A 856 0.53 -3.55 -36.84
CA LEU A 856 1.69 -3.46 -35.94
C LEU A 856 2.50 -4.77 -35.82
N PRO A 857 1.89 -5.96 -35.65
CA PRO A 857 2.66 -7.20 -35.60
C PRO A 857 3.46 -7.48 -36.89
N LEU A 858 2.95 -7.02 -38.05
CA LEU A 858 3.64 -7.18 -39.33
C LEU A 858 4.86 -6.27 -39.44
N VAL A 859 4.81 -5.08 -38.84
CA VAL A 859 5.91 -4.09 -38.88
C VAL A 859 6.92 -4.34 -37.76
N PHE A 860 6.47 -4.81 -36.59
CA PHE A 860 7.28 -4.94 -35.38
C PHE A 860 7.28 -6.38 -34.86
N SER A 861 7.64 -7.34 -35.70
CA SER A 861 7.60 -8.77 -35.32
C SER A 861 8.64 -9.19 -34.27
N HIS A 862 9.56 -8.30 -33.87
CA HIS A 862 10.57 -8.54 -32.82
C HIS A 862 10.42 -7.59 -31.62
N LEU A 863 9.21 -7.06 -31.41
CA LEU A 863 8.93 -6.14 -30.32
C LEU A 863 8.96 -6.85 -28.96
N ASP A 864 9.88 -6.47 -28.09
CA ASP A 864 9.94 -6.97 -26.71
C ASP A 864 8.90 -6.27 -25.82
N SER A 865 8.70 -4.95 -25.99
CA SER A 865 7.73 -4.19 -25.20
C SER A 865 6.90 -3.19 -26.00
N LEU A 866 5.63 -3.07 -25.64
CA LEU A 866 4.71 -2.05 -26.14
C LEU A 866 4.19 -1.20 -24.98
N SER A 867 4.26 0.12 -25.07
CA SER A 867 3.67 1.04 -24.09
C SER A 867 2.66 1.95 -24.78
N LEU A 868 1.44 2.01 -24.28
CA LEU A 868 0.35 2.77 -24.90
C LEU A 868 -0.24 3.73 -23.89
N SER A 869 -0.33 4.99 -24.27
CA SER A 869 -0.98 6.03 -23.47
C SER A 869 -2.26 6.49 -24.17
N LEU A 870 -3.38 6.30 -23.49
CA LEU A 870 -4.73 6.54 -23.99
C LEU A 870 -5.25 7.86 -23.44
N MET A 871 -5.86 8.69 -24.30
CA MET A 871 -6.55 9.91 -23.85
C MET A 871 -7.96 9.60 -23.33
N ASN A 872 -8.66 8.64 -23.96
CA ASN A 872 -10.02 8.27 -23.59
C ASN A 872 -10.05 6.86 -22.94
N PRO A 873 -10.47 6.72 -21.68
CA PRO A 873 -10.54 5.44 -21.00
C PRO A 873 -11.46 4.40 -21.66
N ASN A 874 -12.48 4.85 -22.42
CA ASN A 874 -13.41 3.93 -23.10
C ASN A 874 -12.72 3.08 -24.18
N ASP A 875 -11.57 3.55 -24.64
CA ASP A 875 -10.80 2.93 -25.71
C ASP A 875 -9.92 1.78 -25.19
N LEU A 876 -9.72 1.72 -23.87
CA LEU A 876 -8.86 0.77 -23.18
C LEU A 876 -9.31 -0.68 -23.43
N TYR A 877 -10.61 -0.97 -23.34
CA TYR A 877 -11.17 -2.30 -23.57
C TYR A 877 -10.92 -2.83 -24.98
N PRO A 878 -11.47 -2.21 -26.04
CA PRO A 878 -11.35 -2.75 -27.39
C PRO A 878 -9.90 -2.76 -27.89
N LEU A 879 -9.08 -1.78 -27.49
CA LEU A 879 -7.67 -1.75 -27.85
C LEU A 879 -6.89 -2.90 -27.21
N THR A 880 -7.13 -3.17 -25.92
CA THR A 880 -6.46 -4.26 -25.21
C THR A 880 -6.83 -5.62 -25.80
N ILE A 881 -8.10 -5.85 -26.13
CA ILE A 881 -8.53 -7.08 -26.84
C ILE A 881 -7.71 -7.26 -28.11
N LEU A 882 -7.63 -6.21 -28.94
CA LEU A 882 -6.95 -6.28 -30.23
C LEU A 882 -5.46 -6.59 -30.08
N ILE A 883 -4.78 -5.95 -29.13
CA ILE A 883 -3.35 -6.17 -28.88
C ILE A 883 -3.11 -7.56 -28.32
N LEU A 884 -3.92 -8.01 -27.37
CA LEU A 884 -3.79 -9.37 -26.82
C LEU A 884 -3.98 -10.42 -27.91
N GLN A 885 -4.95 -10.24 -28.81
CA GLN A 885 -5.18 -11.19 -29.90
C GLN A 885 -4.08 -11.21 -30.95
N LYS A 886 -3.44 -10.07 -31.23
CA LYS A 886 -2.53 -9.92 -32.38
C LYS A 886 -1.05 -9.86 -32.01
N MET A 887 -0.72 -9.34 -30.83
CA MET A 887 0.66 -9.03 -30.41
C MET A 887 1.12 -9.79 -29.17
N ALA A 888 0.23 -10.38 -28.37
CA ALA A 888 0.65 -11.21 -27.22
C ALA A 888 1.69 -12.30 -27.58
N PRO A 889 1.64 -12.97 -28.74
CA PRO A 889 2.63 -14.00 -29.08
C PRO A 889 4.06 -13.48 -29.29
N ILE A 890 4.23 -12.17 -29.53
CA ILE A 890 5.52 -11.54 -29.81
C ILE A 890 6.02 -10.66 -28.67
N LEU A 891 5.12 -10.11 -27.85
CA LEU A 891 5.46 -9.22 -26.75
C LEU A 891 5.95 -9.99 -25.53
N LYS A 892 6.93 -9.43 -24.82
CA LYS A 892 7.25 -9.82 -23.43
C LYS A 892 6.49 -8.95 -22.43
N THR A 893 6.35 -7.65 -22.74
CA THR A 893 5.63 -6.73 -21.86
C THR A 893 4.70 -5.79 -22.63
N LEU A 894 3.55 -5.49 -22.05
CA LEU A 894 2.61 -4.47 -22.50
C LEU A 894 2.30 -3.54 -21.33
N ASN A 895 2.55 -2.24 -21.51
CA ASN A 895 2.20 -1.19 -20.55
C ASN A 895 1.03 -0.36 -21.12
N LEU A 896 -0.02 -0.14 -20.35
CA LEU A 896 -1.18 0.68 -20.69
C LEU A 896 -1.31 1.80 -19.65
N SER A 897 -1.29 3.06 -20.09
CA SER A 897 -1.46 4.25 -19.23
C SER A 897 -2.62 5.13 -19.71
N ILE A 898 -3.23 5.91 -18.82
CA ILE A 898 -4.29 6.89 -19.15
C ILE A 898 -3.77 8.30 -18.86
N GLU A 899 -3.77 9.18 -19.88
CA GLU A 899 -3.00 10.44 -19.87
C GLU A 899 -3.70 11.61 -19.12
N GLU A 900 -5.04 11.64 -19.06
CA GLU A 900 -5.79 12.86 -18.63
C GLU A 900 -6.85 12.69 -17.53
N TYR A 901 -7.07 11.50 -16.95
CA TYR A 901 -8.16 11.27 -15.98
C TYR A 901 -7.69 10.71 -14.62
N ILE A 902 -6.94 11.52 -13.87
CA ILE A 902 -6.46 11.19 -12.51
C ILE A 902 -7.63 11.03 -11.50
N HIS A 903 -8.85 11.45 -11.84
CA HIS A 903 -9.98 11.44 -10.91
C HIS A 903 -10.89 10.20 -10.98
N GLU A 904 -10.65 9.26 -11.90
CA GLU A 904 -11.51 8.07 -12.04
C GLU A 904 -10.76 6.75 -11.78
N VAL A 905 -10.16 6.63 -10.59
CA VAL A 905 -9.56 5.38 -10.07
C VAL A 905 -10.49 4.16 -10.24
N ASN A 906 -11.81 4.38 -10.30
CA ASN A 906 -12.80 3.33 -10.53
C ASN A 906 -12.75 2.71 -11.94
N ILE A 907 -12.31 3.45 -12.96
CA ILE A 907 -12.22 2.93 -14.33
C ILE A 907 -11.12 1.88 -14.44
N LEU A 908 -9.90 2.19 -13.97
CA LEU A 908 -8.78 1.24 -14.02
C LEU A 908 -9.10 -0.01 -13.20
N LYS A 909 -9.77 0.13 -12.05
CA LYS A 909 -10.24 -1.03 -11.26
C LYS A 909 -11.26 -1.89 -11.99
N ASN A 910 -12.27 -1.27 -12.61
CA ASN A 910 -13.28 -2.00 -13.39
C ASN A 910 -12.65 -2.70 -14.60
N PHE A 911 -11.72 -2.01 -15.27
CA PHE A 911 -10.98 -2.56 -16.39
C PHE A 911 -10.08 -3.73 -15.97
N MET A 912 -9.38 -3.63 -14.84
CA MET A 912 -8.56 -4.72 -14.31
C MET A 912 -9.39 -5.97 -13.99
N SER A 913 -10.56 -5.80 -13.37
CA SER A 913 -11.49 -6.92 -13.13
C SER A 913 -11.93 -7.58 -14.44
N TRP A 914 -12.27 -6.78 -15.45
CA TRP A 914 -12.60 -7.29 -16.78
C TRP A 914 -11.40 -7.97 -17.47
N LEU A 915 -10.20 -7.39 -17.38
CA LEU A 915 -8.98 -7.89 -18.00
C LEU A 915 -8.60 -9.26 -17.45
N ILE A 916 -8.68 -9.45 -16.13
CA ILE A 916 -8.47 -10.74 -15.48
C ILE A 916 -9.48 -11.77 -16.01
N GLY A 917 -10.76 -11.41 -16.10
CA GLY A 917 -11.79 -12.30 -16.67
C GLY A 917 -11.55 -12.62 -18.16
N TYR A 918 -11.08 -11.64 -18.94
CA TYR A 918 -10.72 -11.82 -20.35
C TYR A 918 -9.53 -12.77 -20.50
N LEU A 919 -8.46 -12.59 -19.71
CA LEU A 919 -7.26 -13.44 -19.76
C LEU A 919 -7.59 -14.90 -19.39
N HIS A 920 -8.40 -15.12 -18.33
CA HIS A 920 -8.85 -16.47 -17.96
C HIS A 920 -9.72 -17.13 -19.03
N SER A 921 -10.65 -16.39 -19.64
CA SER A 921 -11.56 -16.97 -20.65
C SER A 921 -10.90 -17.31 -21.99
N HIS A 922 -9.65 -16.88 -22.21
CA HIS A 922 -8.89 -17.12 -23.44
C HIS A 922 -7.61 -17.92 -23.21
N ASP A 923 -7.50 -18.65 -22.09
CA ASP A 923 -6.35 -19.49 -21.72
C ASP A 923 -5.00 -18.73 -21.67
N LEU A 924 -5.03 -17.43 -21.33
CA LEU A 924 -3.84 -16.58 -21.17
C LEU A 924 -3.37 -16.53 -19.70
N GLU A 925 -3.48 -17.64 -18.97
CA GLU A 925 -3.20 -17.71 -17.52
C GLU A 925 -1.73 -17.47 -17.15
N LYS A 926 -0.82 -17.46 -18.14
CA LYS A 926 0.60 -17.18 -17.93
C LYS A 926 0.93 -15.68 -17.88
N VAL A 927 -0.02 -14.81 -18.20
CA VAL A 927 0.20 -13.37 -18.22
C VAL A 927 0.12 -12.80 -16.81
N ASP A 928 1.24 -12.32 -16.27
CA ASP A 928 1.29 -11.64 -14.97
C ASP A 928 0.82 -10.19 -15.14
N VAL A 929 -0.15 -9.77 -14.32
CA VAL A 929 -0.75 -8.43 -14.39
C VAL A 929 -0.37 -7.64 -13.15
N LYS A 930 0.30 -6.49 -13.33
CA LYS A 930 0.63 -5.54 -12.26
C LYS A 930 -0.03 -4.20 -12.53
N GLN A 931 -0.65 -3.63 -11.51
CA GLN A 931 -1.29 -2.32 -11.58
C GLN A 931 -0.54 -1.33 -10.68
N THR A 932 -0.27 -0.13 -11.21
CA THR A 932 0.09 1.07 -10.43
C THR A 932 -1.09 2.05 -10.45
N ASP A 933 -0.95 3.22 -9.84
CA ASP A 933 -2.04 4.20 -9.76
C ASP A 933 -2.55 4.63 -11.15
N ASP A 934 -1.64 4.77 -12.13
CA ASP A 934 -1.94 5.32 -13.46
C ASP A 934 -1.62 4.35 -14.63
N GLU A 935 -1.04 3.18 -14.34
CA GLU A 935 -0.56 2.25 -15.37
C GLU A 935 -0.92 0.78 -15.08
N ILE A 936 -1.06 0.00 -16.15
CA ILE A 936 -1.28 -1.44 -16.12
C ILE A 936 -0.19 -2.12 -16.94
N TYR A 937 0.54 -3.03 -16.28
CA TYR A 937 1.61 -3.82 -16.84
C TYR A 937 1.15 -5.27 -17.02
N LEU A 938 1.30 -5.79 -18.23
CA LEU A 938 1.07 -7.18 -18.61
C LEU A 938 2.40 -7.79 -19.03
N CYS A 939 2.82 -8.87 -18.35
CA CYS A 939 4.03 -9.62 -18.66
C CYS A 939 3.63 -10.99 -19.22
N PHE A 940 3.97 -11.28 -20.48
CA PHE A 940 3.55 -12.49 -21.21
C PHE A 940 4.51 -13.67 -21.06
#